data_AF-A0A9D4T1C0-F1
#
_entry.id   AF-A0A9D4T1C0-F1
#
_cell.length_a   1.000
_cell.length_b   1.000
_cell.length_c   1.000
_cell.angle_alpha   90.00
_cell.angle_beta   90.00
_cell.angle_gamma   90.00
#
_symmetry.space_group_name_H-M   'P 1'
#
loop_
_entity.id
_entity.type
_entity.pdbx_description
1 polymer ?
#
loop_
_entity_poly.entity_id
_entity_poly.type
_entity_poly.pdbx_seq_one_letter_code
_entity_poly.pdbx_strand_id
1 'polypeptide(L)'
;MRLRGAIVDVPVAPECQRRDYGRGSYVCVCNVTYCDYIGDIGPLQNGSAVAFESTKDGLRFAKTAIPLGRAPDDGNSNETLLIVIDSSKEYQEVFGFGGAFTDAAGINVKSLPANMQDDILKSYYAKEGIGYTIGRIPLASCDFSTRKYTYDDSPGDFELTNFTLAQEDFDLKIPYIKKALSLSSEPAWFFGSSWSSPAWMKTNNALEGRGFLIGEPGGPYYKAWAKYYVRFLQDYERLGIPIWGLTTQNEPTTGFVPGFRWQTLGFTVNNQRDFVKLDLGPALAEAGYGVDKLQLMILDDNRIVLPHWTDVVLGDPEAAKYVGGVAVHWYMDSFIGPWVLDKVHESFPDKFILGTEACTGAAIKPEDKVKLGSWERAELYARDILEDFNHWVSGWTDWNLALDTEGGPNWANNFVDSPIIVNASAQEFYKQPMYYALGHFSKALPRGSVRIHSQLEQPSFQVAMNTTATKLEYAAFKTPDSALVVIVLNRCWVTLSQRSASADLLYIANLNHRATGWTDWNLVLNTRGGPNGARNFVDSPIIVNATAQEFYKQPTYYAISAVVAECQKRDYGKGSVVCVCNATYCDFAGDVSLPPIGSAFAYESTKDGLRFAKTTIPLSRAPTQDTSANDSLLLVLDSSKMHQTVYGFGGAFTDAAGINVKSLPEKLQDDLIKSYYAKKGLAYNMGRVPLASTDFSERKYTYDDTPGDLELTNFALAREDLDLKIPYIKKATSMVTGPLLLIGSAWSSPAWMKTSNSLEGEGVLIGEPGSAYYKSWAKYYARFLQEYGNHGVRFYGLTAQNEPTTGFTPAVKWQTLGFTAQSQKDFIKLDMGPTLTEAGYGSIQLLIFDDSNSSLSEWSNVSDLVCSELIFLGITTQVLSDPDAAKYVAGVAIHSYTNESVGPTALDQVHEGFPNKFILNTQTCVGSDAKPEDKVLLGSWERAEEYASNIIEDFNHWVNGFIDWNLALNTEGGPSWAGHFLDSPIIVNATGQEFYKQPIYYALGQFRYLG
;
A
#
# COMPACT_ATOMS: atom_id res chain seq x y z
N MET A 1 45.41 -45.34 6.21
CA MET A 1 45.08 -45.30 7.66
C MET A 1 43.68 -44.69 7.77
N ARG A 2 42.66 -45.49 8.10
CA ARG A 2 41.27 -45.01 8.26
C ARG A 2 41.14 -44.34 9.63
N LEU A 3 40.65 -43.10 9.67
CA LEU A 3 40.07 -42.52 10.89
C LEU A 3 38.60 -42.25 10.61
N ARG A 4 37.74 -43.08 11.23
CA ARG A 4 36.31 -42.83 11.39
C ARG A 4 36.16 -41.68 12.37
N GLY A 5 35.67 -40.53 11.92
CA GLY A 5 35.08 -39.51 12.79
C GLY A 5 33.61 -39.86 13.01
N ALA A 6 33.20 -39.88 14.27
CA ALA A 6 31.85 -40.22 14.71
C ALA A 6 30.81 -39.25 14.10
N ILE A 7 29.74 -39.80 13.53
CA ILE A 7 28.50 -39.08 13.30
C ILE A 7 27.92 -38.84 14.70
N VAL A 8 27.89 -37.59 15.13
CA VAL A 8 27.07 -37.20 16.28
C VAL A 8 25.65 -37.10 15.73
N ASP A 9 24.80 -38.07 16.08
CA ASP A 9 23.36 -37.98 15.85
C ASP A 9 22.85 -36.71 16.54
N VAL A 10 22.56 -35.67 15.76
CA VAL A 10 21.78 -34.54 16.24
C VAL A 10 20.32 -35.02 16.27
N PRO A 11 19.63 -34.97 17.42
CA PRO A 11 18.23 -35.37 17.51
C PRO A 11 17.40 -34.60 16.47
N VAL A 12 16.67 -35.32 15.63
CA VAL A 12 15.71 -34.72 14.70
C VAL A 12 14.64 -34.01 15.55
N ALA A 13 14.49 -32.70 15.37
CA ALA A 13 13.45 -31.93 16.05
C ALA A 13 12.07 -32.53 15.73
N PRO A 14 11.12 -32.58 16.70
CA PRO A 14 9.82 -33.17 16.45
C PRO A 14 9.08 -32.38 15.35
N GLU A 15 8.67 -33.07 14.27
CA GLU A 15 7.98 -32.42 13.14
C GLU A 15 6.59 -31.89 13.53
N CYS A 16 6.16 -30.78 12.94
CA CYS A 16 4.81 -30.27 13.13
C CYS A 16 3.72 -31.33 12.86
N GLN A 17 2.85 -31.61 13.85
CA GLN A 17 1.63 -32.40 13.64
C GLN A 17 0.56 -31.52 12.97
N ARG A 18 0.52 -31.56 11.65
CA ARG A 18 -0.29 -30.65 10.82
C ARG A 18 -1.79 -30.92 10.95
N ARG A 19 -2.57 -29.85 11.11
CA ARG A 19 -4.03 -29.87 10.93
C ARG A 19 -4.47 -28.65 10.11
N ASP A 20 -5.15 -28.91 9.00
CA ASP A 20 -5.64 -27.89 8.09
C ASP A 20 -7.14 -27.63 8.36
N TYR A 21 -7.51 -26.34 8.41
CA TYR A 21 -8.87 -25.85 8.62
C TYR A 21 -9.42 -25.08 7.40
N GLY A 22 -8.75 -25.16 6.25
CA GLY A 22 -9.20 -24.57 4.98
C GLY A 22 -9.01 -23.05 4.90
N ARG A 23 -8.00 -22.49 5.59
CA ARG A 23 -7.78 -21.03 5.72
C ARG A 23 -6.44 -20.55 5.15
N GLY A 24 -5.92 -21.27 4.14
CA GLY A 24 -4.73 -20.87 3.39
C GLY A 24 -3.41 -21.49 3.85
N SER A 25 -3.37 -22.14 5.02
CA SER A 25 -2.29 -23.05 5.48
C SER A 25 -2.82 -23.89 6.66
N TYR A 26 -1.92 -24.51 7.43
CA TYR A 26 -2.21 -25.41 8.54
C TYR A 26 -1.61 -24.92 9.88
N VAL A 27 -2.17 -25.42 10.98
CA VAL A 27 -1.61 -25.26 12.34
C VAL A 27 -0.81 -26.50 12.75
N CYS A 28 0.06 -26.34 13.74
CA CYS A 28 0.76 -27.45 14.39
C CYS A 28 0.10 -27.77 15.73
N VAL A 29 -0.36 -29.01 15.87
CA VAL A 29 -1.12 -29.46 17.04
C VAL A 29 -0.16 -29.97 18.11
N CYS A 30 -0.30 -29.42 19.31
CA CYS A 30 0.32 -29.93 20.53
C CYS A 30 -0.77 -30.50 21.45
N ASN A 31 -0.49 -31.65 22.09
CA ASN A 31 -1.38 -32.35 22.99
C ASN A 31 -0.59 -32.94 24.18
N VAL A 32 -1.27 -33.69 25.04
CA VAL A 32 -0.69 -34.26 26.28
C VAL A 32 0.57 -35.11 26.04
N THR A 33 0.73 -35.68 24.84
CA THR A 33 1.84 -36.60 24.51
C THR A 33 2.87 -36.01 23.56
N TYR A 34 2.59 -34.84 22.96
CA TYR A 34 3.37 -34.33 21.85
C TYR A 34 3.31 -32.81 21.71
N CYS A 35 4.46 -32.19 21.44
CA CYS A 35 4.51 -30.84 20.90
C CYS A 35 5.75 -30.68 20.01
N ASP A 36 5.63 -29.91 18.92
CA ASP A 36 6.77 -29.56 18.08
C ASP A 36 7.60 -28.45 18.73
N TYR A 37 8.91 -28.49 18.50
CA TYR A 37 9.86 -27.49 19.00
C TYR A 37 10.83 -27.16 17.87
N ILE A 38 11.19 -25.89 17.71
CA ILE A 38 12.15 -25.45 16.68
C ILE A 38 13.55 -25.95 17.01
N GLY A 39 13.86 -26.10 18.31
CA GLY A 39 15.16 -26.54 18.80
C GLY A 39 16.20 -25.42 18.79
N ASP A 40 17.47 -25.79 18.99
CA ASP A 40 18.59 -24.86 18.93
C ASP A 40 19.02 -24.65 17.47
N ILE A 41 19.34 -23.41 17.08
CA ILE A 41 19.98 -23.12 15.79
C ILE A 41 21.33 -23.88 15.71
N GLY A 42 21.96 -24.13 16.86
CA GLY A 42 23.19 -24.91 16.99
C GLY A 42 24.42 -24.19 16.42
N PRO A 43 25.62 -24.76 16.57
CA PRO A 43 26.81 -24.17 15.99
C PRO A 43 26.75 -24.29 14.47
N LEU A 44 26.46 -23.17 13.81
CA LEU A 44 27.25 -22.67 12.69
C LEU A 44 28.51 -23.48 12.29
N GLN A 45 28.72 -23.92 11.05
CA GLN A 45 30.04 -24.38 10.61
C GLN A 45 30.79 -23.25 9.89
N ASN A 46 32.08 -23.09 10.18
CA ASN A 46 32.90 -22.03 9.60
C ASN A 46 32.97 -22.20 8.07
N GLY A 47 32.64 -21.16 7.30
CA GLY A 47 32.54 -21.24 5.83
C GLY A 47 31.22 -21.83 5.30
N SER A 48 30.16 -21.83 6.10
CA SER A 48 28.80 -22.19 5.67
C SER A 48 27.77 -21.22 6.26
N ALA A 49 26.66 -21.02 5.54
CA ALA A 49 25.47 -20.38 6.08
C ALA A 49 24.40 -21.44 6.38
N VAL A 50 23.43 -21.10 7.21
CA VAL A 50 22.25 -21.94 7.44
C VAL A 50 21.00 -21.14 7.12
N ALA A 51 20.13 -21.75 6.34
CA ALA A 51 18.80 -21.26 6.00
C ALA A 51 17.75 -21.94 6.90
N PHE A 52 16.81 -21.17 7.41
CA PHE A 52 15.59 -21.69 8.03
C PHE A 52 14.40 -21.15 7.27
N GLU A 53 13.53 -22.06 6.84
CA GLU A 53 12.47 -21.75 5.90
C GLU A 53 11.10 -22.14 6.45
N SER A 54 10.11 -21.28 6.24
CA SER A 54 8.70 -21.61 6.42
C SER A 54 7.92 -21.16 5.21
N THR A 55 7.04 -22.03 4.71
CA THR A 55 6.28 -21.80 3.48
C THR A 55 4.81 -22.00 3.74
N LYS A 56 3.97 -21.35 2.93
CA LYS A 56 2.52 -21.49 2.97
C LYS A 56 2.09 -22.96 2.84
N ASP A 57 2.71 -23.69 1.92
CA ASP A 57 2.31 -25.03 1.53
C ASP A 57 2.92 -26.15 2.40
N GLY A 58 3.95 -25.88 3.20
CA GLY A 58 4.58 -27.02 3.85
C GLY A 58 5.68 -26.82 4.87
N LEU A 59 6.51 -25.79 4.86
CA LEU A 59 7.65 -25.78 5.78
C LEU A 59 7.35 -25.02 7.07
N ARG A 60 7.93 -25.49 8.17
CA ARG A 60 7.95 -24.83 9.49
C ARG A 60 9.38 -24.98 10.03
N PHE A 61 10.15 -23.90 9.99
CA PHE A 61 11.57 -23.87 10.37
C PHE A 61 12.42 -24.99 9.76
N ALA A 62 12.18 -25.32 8.49
CA ALA A 62 13.00 -26.31 7.81
C ALA A 62 14.43 -25.79 7.69
N LYS A 63 15.39 -26.53 8.25
CA LYS A 63 16.79 -26.14 8.32
C LYS A 63 17.59 -26.73 7.16
N THR A 64 18.26 -25.87 6.39
CA THR A 64 19.11 -26.26 5.26
C THR A 64 20.50 -25.63 5.41
N ALA A 65 21.56 -26.42 5.27
CA ALA A 65 22.93 -25.92 5.25
C ALA A 65 23.32 -25.45 3.84
N ILE A 66 23.85 -24.23 3.74
CA ILE A 66 24.29 -23.60 2.49
C ILE A 66 25.83 -23.48 2.52
N PRO A 67 26.57 -24.13 1.61
CA PRO A 67 28.01 -23.97 1.53
C PRO A 67 28.36 -22.56 1.05
N LEU A 68 29.26 -21.85 1.75
CA LEU A 68 29.80 -20.57 1.25
C LEU A 68 30.93 -20.89 0.27
N GLY A 69 30.71 -20.59 -1.01
CA GLY A 69 31.67 -20.79 -2.08
C GLY A 69 31.90 -19.50 -2.88
N ARG A 70 32.97 -19.46 -3.67
CA ARG A 70 33.04 -18.53 -4.80
C ARG A 70 31.95 -18.95 -5.79
N ALA A 71 31.08 -18.05 -6.23
CA ALA A 71 30.02 -18.49 -7.14
C ALA A 71 30.62 -18.97 -8.49
N PRO A 72 29.91 -19.88 -9.17
CA PRO A 72 30.36 -20.47 -10.43
C PRO A 72 30.64 -19.41 -11.49
N ASP A 73 31.71 -19.63 -12.24
CA ASP A 73 32.16 -18.78 -13.34
C ASP A 73 31.49 -19.27 -14.65
N ASP A 74 30.15 -19.31 -14.70
CA ASP A 74 29.39 -19.91 -15.81
C ASP A 74 28.95 -18.90 -16.90
N GLY A 75 29.40 -17.65 -16.82
CA GLY A 75 29.30 -16.68 -17.90
C GLY A 75 27.88 -16.18 -18.20
N ASN A 76 26.91 -16.41 -17.31
CA ASN A 76 25.50 -16.03 -17.49
C ASN A 76 24.97 -15.14 -16.34
N SER A 77 25.73 -14.11 -15.96
CA SER A 77 25.57 -13.30 -14.74
C SER A 77 24.42 -12.26 -14.73
N ASN A 78 23.40 -12.37 -15.59
CA ASN A 78 22.38 -11.32 -15.79
C ASN A 78 21.02 -11.57 -15.11
N GLU A 79 20.83 -12.68 -14.40
CA GLU A 79 19.51 -13.10 -13.86
C GLU A 79 19.46 -13.25 -12.33
N THR A 80 20.39 -12.66 -11.57
CA THR A 80 20.52 -12.91 -10.12
C THR A 80 20.27 -11.67 -9.26
N LEU A 81 19.36 -11.76 -8.28
CA LEU A 81 19.12 -10.74 -7.25
C LEU A 81 20.21 -10.81 -6.17
N LEU A 82 20.80 -9.68 -5.80
CA LEU A 82 21.88 -9.60 -4.80
C LEU A 82 21.47 -8.71 -3.62
N ILE A 83 21.45 -9.22 -2.40
CA ILE A 83 21.35 -8.39 -1.18
C ILE A 83 22.77 -8.14 -0.67
N VAL A 84 23.23 -6.90 -0.76
CA VAL A 84 24.51 -6.44 -0.24
C VAL A 84 24.35 -5.91 1.16
N ILE A 85 25.20 -6.41 2.06
CA ILE A 85 25.18 -6.10 3.49
C ILE A 85 26.44 -5.30 3.82
N ASP A 86 26.26 -4.12 4.39
CA ASP A 86 27.34 -3.29 4.91
C ASP A 86 27.29 -3.29 6.45
N SER A 87 28.01 -4.25 7.03
CA SER A 87 28.11 -4.41 8.48
C SER A 87 28.86 -3.28 9.20
N SER A 88 29.44 -2.32 8.47
CA SER A 88 30.08 -1.13 9.06
C SER A 88 29.09 -0.01 9.38
N LYS A 89 27.88 -0.07 8.83
CA LYS A 89 26.78 0.87 9.09
C LYS A 89 25.75 0.22 10.00
N GLU A 90 25.75 0.65 11.24
CA GLU A 90 24.87 0.16 12.31
C GLU A 90 23.72 1.16 12.55
N TYR A 91 22.55 0.64 12.92
CA TYR A 91 21.35 1.39 13.26
C TYR A 91 20.97 1.10 14.73
N GLN A 92 19.71 0.80 15.03
CA GLN A 92 19.23 0.51 16.38
C GLN A 92 19.61 -0.89 16.88
N GLU A 93 19.71 -1.01 18.21
CA GLU A 93 19.82 -2.28 18.93
C GLU A 93 18.45 -2.95 19.06
N VAL A 94 18.42 -4.27 18.94
CA VAL A 94 17.25 -5.12 19.13
C VAL A 94 17.15 -5.50 20.62
N PHE A 95 16.11 -5.00 21.28
CA PHE A 95 15.76 -5.33 22.68
C PHE A 95 15.11 -6.70 22.81
N GLY A 96 14.39 -7.12 21.77
CA GLY A 96 13.82 -8.45 21.64
C GLY A 96 12.36 -8.48 21.23
N PHE A 97 11.72 -9.61 21.54
CA PHE A 97 10.38 -9.96 21.10
C PHE A 97 9.59 -10.60 22.25
N GLY A 98 8.29 -10.39 22.27
CA GLY A 98 7.47 -10.81 23.39
C GLY A 98 5.99 -10.95 23.10
N GLY A 99 5.23 -11.17 24.17
CA GLY A 99 3.77 -11.13 24.19
C GLY A 99 3.24 -10.70 25.56
N ALA A 100 1.94 -10.46 25.65
CA ALA A 100 1.28 -10.01 26.87
C ALA A 100 0.76 -11.17 27.75
N PHE A 101 1.04 -11.04 29.05
CA PHE A 101 0.52 -11.89 30.12
C PHE A 101 -0.82 -11.34 30.61
N THR A 102 -1.84 -11.41 29.76
CA THR A 102 -3.21 -11.04 30.10
C THR A 102 -3.87 -12.10 30.98
N ASP A 103 -4.96 -11.74 31.65
CA ASP A 103 -5.76 -12.70 32.40
C ASP A 103 -6.29 -13.81 31.47
N ALA A 104 -6.73 -13.44 30.26
CA ALA A 104 -7.18 -14.38 29.23
C ALA A 104 -6.09 -15.39 28.86
N ALA A 105 -4.85 -14.94 28.61
CA ALA A 105 -3.73 -15.84 28.33
C ALA A 105 -3.48 -16.81 29.48
N GLY A 106 -3.48 -16.29 30.72
CA GLY A 106 -3.31 -17.14 31.90
C GLY A 106 -4.45 -18.14 32.10
N ILE A 107 -5.70 -17.76 31.85
CA ILE A 107 -6.88 -18.66 31.92
C ILE A 107 -6.75 -19.79 30.90
N ASN A 108 -6.40 -19.45 29.66
CA ASN A 108 -6.24 -20.44 28.60
C ASN A 108 -5.11 -21.41 28.88
N VAL A 109 -3.95 -20.93 29.33
CA VAL A 109 -2.87 -21.80 29.76
C VAL A 109 -3.34 -22.69 30.93
N LYS A 110 -3.95 -22.11 31.97
CA LYS A 110 -4.41 -22.85 33.16
C LYS A 110 -5.46 -23.92 32.85
N SER A 111 -6.19 -23.79 31.74
CA SER A 111 -7.22 -24.75 31.31
C SER A 111 -6.65 -26.10 30.83
N LEU A 112 -5.34 -26.16 30.53
CA LEU A 112 -4.67 -27.36 30.06
C LEU A 112 -3.96 -28.13 31.20
N PRO A 113 -3.65 -29.43 31.03
CA PRO A 113 -2.82 -30.18 31.96
C PRO A 113 -1.43 -29.57 32.16
N ALA A 114 -0.85 -29.73 33.36
CA ALA A 114 0.38 -29.03 33.76
C ALA A 114 1.57 -29.20 32.79
N ASN A 115 1.72 -30.37 32.17
CA ASN A 115 2.77 -30.59 31.16
C ASN A 115 2.55 -29.76 29.90
N MET A 116 1.30 -29.59 29.46
CA MET A 116 0.97 -28.76 28.30
C MET A 116 1.08 -27.26 28.61
N GLN A 117 0.82 -26.84 29.86
CA GLN A 117 1.11 -25.47 30.31
C GLN A 117 2.60 -25.16 30.15
N ASP A 118 3.44 -26.11 30.59
CA ASP A 118 4.88 -26.05 30.40
C ASP A 118 5.26 -26.04 28.92
N ASP A 119 4.60 -26.83 28.07
CA ASP A 119 4.86 -26.85 26.62
C ASP A 119 4.55 -25.51 25.95
N ILE A 120 3.48 -24.80 26.34
CA ILE A 120 3.17 -23.45 25.83
C ILE A 120 4.27 -22.47 26.22
N LEU A 121 4.65 -22.42 27.49
CA LEU A 121 5.66 -21.48 27.97
C LEU A 121 7.05 -21.80 27.42
N LYS A 122 7.37 -23.09 27.24
CA LYS A 122 8.60 -23.50 26.55
C LYS A 122 8.59 -23.10 25.08
N SER A 123 7.45 -23.22 24.42
CA SER A 123 7.30 -22.81 23.02
C SER A 123 7.66 -21.34 22.83
N TYR A 124 7.34 -20.46 23.79
CA TYR A 124 7.72 -19.05 23.73
C TYR A 124 9.11 -18.77 24.29
N TYR A 125 9.37 -19.09 25.56
CA TYR A 125 10.51 -18.56 26.30
C TYR A 125 11.71 -19.51 26.42
N ALA A 126 11.52 -20.82 26.23
CA ALA A 126 12.64 -21.75 26.36
C ALA A 126 13.55 -21.72 25.13
N LYS A 127 14.82 -22.10 25.34
CA LYS A 127 15.80 -22.27 24.26
C LYS A 127 15.37 -23.29 23.19
N GLU A 128 14.48 -24.22 23.49
CA GLU A 128 13.90 -25.16 22.53
C GLU A 128 12.72 -24.58 21.71
N GLY A 129 12.11 -23.47 22.17
CA GLY A 129 11.05 -22.72 21.48
C GLY A 129 11.59 -21.56 20.63
N ILE A 130 10.81 -20.48 20.50
CA ILE A 130 11.18 -19.28 19.71
C ILE A 130 12.05 -18.27 20.48
N GLY A 131 12.20 -18.40 21.79
CA GLY A 131 13.17 -17.62 22.57
C GLY A 131 12.75 -16.18 22.85
N TYR A 132 11.49 -15.93 23.17
CA TYR A 132 11.01 -14.62 23.64
C TYR A 132 11.83 -14.09 24.81
N THR A 133 12.05 -12.78 24.79
CA THR A 133 12.83 -12.03 25.79
C THR A 133 12.08 -10.81 26.32
N ILE A 134 10.87 -10.53 25.86
CA ILE A 134 10.00 -9.46 26.36
C ILE A 134 8.68 -10.04 26.88
N GLY A 135 8.09 -9.42 27.90
CA GLY A 135 6.74 -9.70 28.38
C GLY A 135 5.99 -8.44 28.78
N ARG A 136 4.79 -8.25 28.25
CA ARG A 136 3.90 -7.13 28.64
C ARG A 136 2.96 -7.58 29.76
N ILE A 137 2.80 -6.75 30.79
CA ILE A 137 1.95 -7.05 31.94
C ILE A 137 0.88 -5.95 32.06
N PRO A 138 -0.41 -6.29 31.89
CA PRO A 138 -1.47 -5.37 32.27
C PRO A 138 -1.41 -5.03 33.75
N LEU A 139 -1.49 -3.76 34.12
CA LEU A 139 -1.70 -3.37 35.51
C LEU A 139 -3.20 -3.51 35.81
N ALA A 140 -3.54 -4.54 36.58
CA ALA A 140 -4.89 -5.01 36.87
C ALA A 140 -5.63 -5.53 35.62
N SER A 141 -6.92 -5.21 35.48
CA SER A 141 -7.76 -5.72 34.39
C SER A 141 -7.65 -4.93 33.09
N CYS A 142 -7.83 -5.64 31.97
CA CYS A 142 -8.03 -5.10 30.63
C CYS A 142 -9.32 -5.66 30.00
N ASP A 143 -9.52 -5.46 28.71
CA ASP A 143 -10.59 -6.11 27.94
C ASP A 143 -10.44 -7.64 27.94
N PHE A 144 -9.21 -8.15 27.83
CA PHE A 144 -8.82 -9.57 27.97
C PHE A 144 -8.76 -10.03 29.44
N SER A 145 -9.75 -9.63 30.22
CA SER A 145 -10.06 -10.12 31.57
C SER A 145 -11.51 -10.61 31.60
N THR A 146 -11.87 -11.43 32.59
CA THR A 146 -13.26 -11.90 32.76
C THR A 146 -14.14 -10.95 33.58
N ARG A 147 -13.52 -9.99 34.27
CA ARG A 147 -14.21 -8.94 35.03
C ARG A 147 -13.35 -7.68 35.11
N LYS A 148 -13.99 -6.58 35.46
CA LYS A 148 -13.36 -5.29 35.76
C LYS A 148 -12.82 -5.27 37.20
N TYR A 149 -11.57 -4.84 37.38
CA TYR A 149 -10.95 -4.60 38.68
C TYR A 149 -9.71 -3.69 38.58
N THR A 150 -9.38 -3.02 39.68
CA THR A 150 -8.08 -2.38 39.89
C THR A 150 -7.41 -2.94 41.14
N TYR A 151 -6.20 -2.48 41.48
CA TYR A 151 -5.54 -2.85 42.73
C TYR A 151 -6.00 -2.01 43.92
N ASP A 152 -6.77 -0.93 43.69
CA ASP A 152 -7.32 -0.11 44.78
C ASP A 152 -8.68 0.47 44.42
N ASP A 153 -9.72 -0.36 44.51
CA ASP A 153 -11.10 0.04 44.25
C ASP A 153 -11.78 0.75 45.45
N SER A 154 -11.02 1.12 46.50
CA SER A 154 -11.55 1.79 47.71
C SER A 154 -11.65 3.31 47.50
N PRO A 155 -12.86 3.91 47.45
CA PRO A 155 -12.99 5.32 47.12
C PRO A 155 -12.29 6.27 48.10
N GLY A 156 -11.45 7.16 47.58
CA GLY A 156 -10.77 8.21 48.35
C GLY A 156 -9.49 7.76 49.06
N ASP A 157 -8.95 6.58 48.73
CA ASP A 157 -7.71 6.08 49.30
C ASP A 157 -6.45 6.67 48.63
N PHE A 158 -6.23 7.97 48.81
CA PHE A 158 -5.08 8.68 48.21
C PHE A 158 -3.70 8.19 48.72
N GLU A 159 -3.67 7.46 49.84
CA GLU A 159 -2.46 6.87 50.41
C GLU A 159 -2.27 5.40 50.05
N LEU A 160 -3.18 4.82 49.25
CA LEU A 160 -3.13 3.45 48.75
C LEU A 160 -2.99 2.41 49.87
N THR A 161 -3.70 2.63 50.99
CA THR A 161 -3.68 1.74 52.16
C THR A 161 -4.37 0.41 51.90
N ASN A 162 -5.31 0.37 50.96
CA ASN A 162 -6.05 -0.80 50.50
C ASN A 162 -5.50 -1.38 49.20
N PHE A 163 -4.39 -0.84 48.68
CA PHE A 163 -3.75 -1.37 47.47
C PHE A 163 -3.36 -2.84 47.67
N THR A 164 -3.86 -3.70 46.81
CA THR A 164 -3.56 -5.13 46.83
C THR A 164 -3.60 -5.70 45.41
N LEU A 165 -2.64 -6.58 45.10
CA LEU A 165 -2.67 -7.35 43.86
C LEU A 165 -3.89 -8.28 43.85
N ALA A 166 -4.48 -8.48 42.68
CA ALA A 166 -5.68 -9.29 42.55
C ALA A 166 -5.36 -10.79 42.57
N GLN A 167 -6.38 -11.63 42.77
CA GLN A 167 -6.21 -13.08 42.71
C GLN A 167 -5.73 -13.50 41.31
N GLU A 168 -6.18 -12.81 40.27
CA GLU A 168 -5.74 -12.99 38.89
C GLU A 168 -4.21 -12.83 38.74
N ASP A 169 -3.57 -11.89 39.46
CA ASP A 169 -2.11 -11.79 39.45
C ASP A 169 -1.45 -13.04 40.04
N PHE A 170 -1.92 -13.50 41.21
CA PHE A 170 -1.34 -14.65 41.91
C PHE A 170 -1.62 -15.98 41.23
N ASP A 171 -2.77 -16.13 40.58
CA ASP A 171 -3.24 -17.39 40.01
C ASP A 171 -2.87 -17.57 38.53
N LEU A 172 -2.67 -16.46 37.81
CA LEU A 172 -2.52 -16.45 36.36
C LEU A 172 -1.19 -15.80 35.95
N LYS A 173 -0.95 -14.54 36.33
CA LYS A 173 0.18 -13.77 35.74
C LYS A 173 1.51 -14.13 36.38
N ILE A 174 1.63 -13.98 37.69
CA ILE A 174 2.89 -14.18 38.44
C ILE A 174 3.47 -15.59 38.26
N PRO A 175 2.69 -16.70 38.36
CA PRO A 175 3.23 -18.04 38.18
C PRO A 175 3.83 -18.25 36.78
N TYR A 176 3.16 -17.80 35.73
CA TYR A 176 3.64 -17.96 34.36
C TYR A 176 4.77 -17.02 34.00
N ILE A 177 4.80 -15.79 34.55
CA ILE A 177 5.95 -14.89 34.44
C ILE A 177 7.19 -15.52 35.08
N LYS A 178 7.07 -16.06 36.30
CA LYS A 178 8.18 -16.76 36.96
C LYS A 178 8.66 -17.97 36.18
N LYS A 179 7.73 -18.72 35.59
CA LYS A 179 8.07 -19.86 34.74
C LYS A 179 8.79 -19.39 33.47
N ALA A 180 8.32 -18.35 32.79
CA ALA A 180 8.98 -17.74 31.64
C ALA A 180 10.42 -17.30 31.99
N LEU A 181 10.60 -16.56 33.09
CA LEU A 181 11.92 -16.16 33.61
C LEU A 181 12.85 -17.36 33.87
N SER A 182 12.30 -18.50 34.32
CA SER A 182 13.09 -19.72 34.56
C SER A 182 13.45 -20.49 33.29
N LEU A 183 12.73 -20.27 32.19
CA LEU A 183 12.92 -20.96 30.91
C LEU A 183 13.84 -20.17 29.97
N SER A 184 13.84 -18.84 30.06
CA SER A 184 14.63 -17.97 29.20
C SER A 184 16.13 -18.17 29.39
N SER A 185 16.86 -18.31 28.28
CA SER A 185 18.33 -18.39 28.28
C SER A 185 19.00 -17.07 28.64
N GLU A 186 18.29 -15.96 28.46
CA GLU A 186 18.67 -14.62 28.88
C GLU A 186 17.52 -14.01 29.70
N PRO A 187 17.79 -13.15 30.70
CA PRO A 187 16.72 -12.58 31.51
C PRO A 187 15.71 -11.79 30.67
N ALA A 188 14.47 -12.29 30.61
CA ALA A 188 13.38 -11.61 29.93
C ALA A 188 13.06 -10.26 30.61
N TRP A 189 12.81 -9.23 29.81
CA TRP A 189 12.40 -7.90 30.27
C TRP A 189 10.89 -7.81 30.30
N PHE A 190 10.36 -7.48 31.48
CA PHE A 190 8.93 -7.27 31.65
C PHE A 190 8.62 -5.78 31.74
N PHE A 191 7.61 -5.32 31.01
CA PHE A 191 7.10 -3.96 31.16
C PHE A 191 5.61 -3.97 31.48
N GLY A 192 5.18 -2.95 32.22
CA GLY A 192 3.79 -2.81 32.66
C GLY A 192 3.05 -1.67 31.92
N SER A 193 1.80 -1.91 31.55
CA SER A 193 0.90 -0.88 30.99
C SER A 193 -0.43 -0.90 31.73
N SER A 194 -0.98 0.25 32.11
CA SER A 194 -2.32 0.34 32.73
C SER A 194 -3.39 0.66 31.69
N TRP A 195 -4.55 0.01 31.76
CA TRP A 195 -5.71 0.39 30.94
C TRP A 195 -6.56 1.45 31.60
N SER A 196 -6.67 1.44 32.92
CA SER A 196 -7.41 2.48 33.64
C SER A 196 -6.89 2.65 35.06
N SER A 197 -7.07 3.84 35.61
CA SER A 197 -6.96 4.08 37.05
C SER A 197 -8.22 3.61 37.78
N PRO A 198 -8.18 3.45 39.12
CA PRO A 198 -9.38 3.23 39.91
C PRO A 198 -10.50 4.21 39.57
N ALA A 199 -11.73 3.72 39.50
CA ALA A 199 -12.88 4.52 39.08
C ALA A 199 -13.01 5.82 39.88
N TRP A 200 -12.75 5.78 41.19
CA TRP A 200 -12.83 6.95 42.08
C TRP A 200 -11.79 8.04 41.78
N MET A 201 -10.75 7.75 40.99
CA MET A 201 -9.78 8.75 40.50
C MET A 201 -10.22 9.42 39.20
N LYS A 202 -11.31 8.97 38.57
CA LYS A 202 -11.73 9.38 37.23
C LYS A 202 -12.94 10.30 37.23
N THR A 203 -12.96 11.25 36.29
CA THR A 203 -14.06 12.22 36.12
C THR A 203 -15.42 11.59 35.83
N ASN A 204 -15.44 10.38 35.26
CA ASN A 204 -16.66 9.64 34.96
C ASN A 204 -17.00 8.56 36.00
N ASN A 205 -16.16 8.37 37.03
CA ASN A 205 -16.33 7.34 38.05
C ASN A 205 -16.59 5.92 37.50
N ALA A 206 -15.95 5.58 36.37
CA ALA A 206 -16.08 4.27 35.70
C ALA A 206 -14.75 3.88 35.03
N LEU A 207 -14.49 2.59 34.85
CA LEU A 207 -13.25 2.13 34.18
C LEU A 207 -13.34 2.28 32.65
N GLU A 208 -14.53 2.08 32.08
CA GLU A 208 -14.83 2.28 30.66
C GLU A 208 -15.37 3.68 30.33
N GLY A 209 -15.49 3.98 29.03
CA GLY A 209 -16.03 5.23 28.51
C GLY A 209 -15.11 6.45 28.70
N ARG A 210 -15.54 7.61 28.18
CA ARG A 210 -14.75 8.84 28.24
C ARG A 210 -14.52 9.26 29.69
N GLY A 211 -13.26 9.34 30.10
CA GLY A 211 -12.88 9.66 31.47
C GLY A 211 -11.40 10.01 31.58
N PHE A 212 -11.11 11.00 32.42
CA PHE A 212 -9.77 11.53 32.69
C PHE A 212 -9.52 11.47 34.20
N LEU A 213 -8.26 11.60 34.64
CA LEU A 213 -7.99 11.79 36.07
C LEU A 213 -8.62 13.11 36.55
N ILE A 214 -9.13 13.12 37.79
CA ILE A 214 -9.76 14.30 38.37
C ILE A 214 -8.70 15.37 38.68
N GLY A 215 -8.97 16.60 38.25
CA GLY A 215 -8.09 17.75 38.48
C GLY A 215 -6.97 17.84 37.46
N GLU A 216 -5.84 18.41 37.87
CA GLU A 216 -4.68 18.68 37.01
C GLU A 216 -3.43 17.95 37.52
N PRO A 217 -2.45 17.66 36.65
CA PRO A 217 -1.13 17.18 37.04
C PRO A 217 -0.51 18.00 38.20
N GLY A 218 0.16 17.32 39.13
CA GLY A 218 0.61 17.88 40.42
C GLY A 218 -0.44 17.83 41.54
N GLY A 219 -1.71 17.57 41.20
CA GLY A 219 -2.82 17.43 42.13
C GLY A 219 -2.88 16.08 42.86
N PRO A 220 -3.79 15.92 43.85
CA PRO A 220 -3.83 14.73 44.70
C PRO A 220 -4.15 13.44 43.93
N TYR A 221 -5.00 13.49 42.90
CA TYR A 221 -5.36 12.31 42.10
C TYR A 221 -4.21 11.84 41.21
N TYR A 222 -3.50 12.76 40.54
CA TYR A 222 -2.33 12.42 39.74
C TYR A 222 -1.18 11.87 40.60
N LYS A 223 -0.97 12.42 41.80
CA LYS A 223 -0.01 11.89 42.78
C LYS A 223 -0.38 10.50 43.28
N ALA A 224 -1.65 10.27 43.61
CA ALA A 224 -2.11 8.93 44.00
C ALA A 224 -1.94 7.93 42.85
N TRP A 225 -2.18 8.35 41.61
CA TRP A 225 -1.95 7.53 40.43
C TRP A 225 -0.47 7.22 40.20
N ALA A 226 0.43 8.19 40.39
CA ALA A 226 1.87 7.95 40.36
C ALA A 226 2.32 6.96 41.46
N LYS A 227 1.79 7.10 42.69
CA LYS A 227 2.02 6.14 43.78
C LYS A 227 1.53 4.74 43.42
N TYR A 228 0.44 4.61 42.65
CA TYR A 228 -0.13 3.33 42.25
C TYR A 228 0.86 2.53 41.39
N TYR A 229 1.51 3.19 40.42
CA TYR A 229 2.61 2.58 39.65
C TYR A 229 3.78 2.14 40.54
N VAL A 230 4.20 2.98 41.49
CA VAL A 230 5.27 2.63 42.44
C VAL A 230 4.90 1.41 43.29
N ARG A 231 3.65 1.32 43.78
CA ARG A 231 3.18 0.16 44.55
C ARG A 231 3.17 -1.13 43.73
N PHE A 232 2.74 -1.06 42.47
CA PHE A 232 2.83 -2.19 41.54
C PHE A 232 4.29 -2.68 41.38
N LEU A 233 5.23 -1.78 41.11
CA LEU A 233 6.64 -2.12 40.95
C LEU A 233 7.21 -2.79 42.22
N GLN A 234 6.95 -2.21 43.39
CA GLN A 234 7.43 -2.73 44.67
C GLN A 234 6.85 -4.10 45.02
N ASP A 235 5.57 -4.33 44.74
CA ASP A 235 4.91 -5.60 45.06
C ASP A 235 5.35 -6.72 44.10
N TYR A 236 5.49 -6.44 42.80
CA TYR A 236 6.06 -7.41 41.84
C TYR A 236 7.54 -7.71 42.11
N GLU A 237 8.35 -6.69 42.44
CA GLU A 237 9.76 -6.86 42.80
C GLU A 237 9.91 -7.70 44.08
N ARG A 238 9.06 -7.49 45.10
CA ARG A 238 9.03 -8.32 46.33
C ARG A 238 8.71 -9.78 46.04
N LEU A 239 7.94 -10.03 44.99
CA LEU A 239 7.62 -11.38 44.52
C LEU A 239 8.70 -11.96 43.60
N GLY A 240 9.81 -11.25 43.37
CA GLY A 240 10.94 -11.71 42.57
C GLY A 240 10.78 -11.49 41.07
N ILE A 241 9.90 -10.58 40.66
CA ILE A 241 9.70 -10.19 39.25
C ILE A 241 10.20 -8.75 39.08
N PRO A 242 11.42 -8.54 38.59
CA PRO A 242 11.90 -7.20 38.26
C PRO A 242 11.17 -6.68 37.02
N ILE A 243 10.65 -5.46 37.10
CA ILE A 243 10.03 -4.77 35.97
C ILE A 243 11.07 -3.86 35.33
N TRP A 244 11.32 -4.06 34.04
CA TRP A 244 12.27 -3.31 33.22
C TRP A 244 11.71 -1.97 32.78
N GLY A 245 10.41 -1.89 32.48
CA GLY A 245 9.80 -0.66 32.00
C GLY A 245 8.33 -0.47 32.35
N LEU A 246 7.82 0.73 32.12
CA LEU A 246 6.40 1.07 32.22
C LEU A 246 6.00 1.90 31.02
N THR A 247 4.76 1.78 30.57
CA THR A 247 4.13 2.81 29.75
C THR A 247 3.33 3.76 30.62
N THR A 248 3.17 5.01 30.20
CA THR A 248 2.40 6.00 30.98
C THR A 248 0.91 5.66 31.08
N GLN A 249 0.35 5.01 30.06
CA GLN A 249 -1.05 4.61 29.93
C GLN A 249 -1.21 3.83 28.61
N ASN A 250 -1.94 2.71 28.61
CA ASN A 250 -2.36 2.04 27.38
C ASN A 250 -3.40 2.88 26.63
N GLU A 251 -3.15 3.13 25.34
CA GLU A 251 -4.02 3.82 24.38
C GLU A 251 -4.73 5.06 24.96
N PRO A 252 -3.97 6.08 25.42
CA PRO A 252 -4.53 7.29 26.05
C PRO A 252 -5.55 8.03 25.18
N THR A 253 -5.55 7.82 23.86
CA THR A 253 -6.54 8.43 22.96
C THR A 253 -7.94 7.83 23.11
N THR A 254 -8.04 6.57 23.53
CA THR A 254 -9.34 5.86 23.67
C THR A 254 -10.20 6.47 24.77
N GLY A 255 -9.58 7.09 25.79
CA GLY A 255 -10.27 7.74 26.90
C GLY A 255 -11.01 9.02 26.51
N PHE A 256 -10.89 9.45 25.25
CA PHE A 256 -11.69 10.54 24.69
C PHE A 256 -13.03 10.08 24.11
N VAL A 257 -13.24 8.77 23.93
CA VAL A 257 -14.41 8.21 23.23
C VAL A 257 -15.57 7.98 24.23
N PRO A 258 -16.71 8.70 24.10
CA PRO A 258 -17.81 8.68 25.08
C PRO A 258 -18.44 7.31 25.37
N GLY A 259 -18.30 6.34 24.47
CA GLY A 259 -18.83 4.98 24.62
C GLY A 259 -17.78 3.88 24.42
N PHE A 260 -16.51 4.17 24.71
CA PHE A 260 -15.46 3.15 24.64
C PHE A 260 -15.81 1.99 25.58
N ARG A 261 -15.74 0.76 25.05
CA ARG A 261 -16.45 -0.39 25.66
C ARG A 261 -15.69 -1.07 26.79
N TRP A 262 -14.38 -0.87 26.88
CA TRP A 262 -13.53 -1.47 27.91
C TRP A 262 -12.71 -0.44 28.67
N GLN A 263 -11.89 -0.91 29.61
CA GLN A 263 -11.06 -0.09 30.48
C GLN A 263 -10.21 0.88 29.66
N THR A 264 -10.30 2.17 29.97
CA THR A 264 -9.52 3.22 29.31
C THR A 264 -9.28 4.39 30.27
N LEU A 265 -8.22 5.17 30.06
CA LEU A 265 -8.00 6.44 30.76
C LEU A 265 -7.40 7.47 29.79
N GLY A 266 -8.09 8.60 29.65
CA GLY A 266 -7.71 9.64 28.71
C GLY A 266 -6.55 10.48 29.21
N PHE A 267 -5.58 10.74 28.33
CA PHE A 267 -4.59 11.79 28.51
C PHE A 267 -4.51 12.65 27.24
N THR A 268 -4.58 13.98 27.39
CA THR A 268 -4.09 14.86 26.33
C THR A 268 -2.57 14.80 26.27
N VAL A 269 -1.97 15.18 25.14
CA VAL A 269 -0.50 15.32 25.00
C VAL A 269 0.10 16.18 26.13
N ASN A 270 -0.55 17.29 26.49
CA ASN A 270 -0.10 18.19 27.56
C ASN A 270 -0.26 17.54 28.95
N ASN A 271 -1.37 16.86 29.22
CA ASN A 271 -1.58 16.19 30.50
C ASN A 271 -0.61 15.02 30.68
N GLN A 272 -0.29 14.27 29.62
CA GLN A 272 0.73 13.21 29.71
C GLN A 272 2.12 13.80 29.99
N ARG A 273 2.51 14.87 29.27
CA ARG A 273 3.76 15.60 29.55
C ARG A 273 3.84 16.04 31.02
N ASP A 274 2.80 16.71 31.49
CA ASP A 274 2.80 17.29 32.83
C ASP A 274 2.67 16.21 33.92
N PHE A 275 1.96 15.11 33.67
CA PHE A 275 1.94 13.95 34.56
C PHE A 275 3.31 13.30 34.70
N VAL A 276 4.04 13.12 33.59
CA VAL A 276 5.42 12.61 33.62
C VAL A 276 6.33 13.55 34.40
N LYS A 277 6.24 14.85 34.12
CA LYS A 277 7.09 15.89 34.73
C LYS A 277 6.84 16.12 36.22
N LEU A 278 5.57 16.18 36.64
CA LEU A 278 5.17 16.66 37.96
C LEU A 278 4.86 15.53 38.95
N ASP A 279 4.49 14.34 38.46
CA ASP A 279 3.98 13.26 39.32
C ASP A 279 4.73 11.94 39.10
N LEU A 280 4.60 11.30 37.92
CA LEU A 280 5.10 9.94 37.70
C LEU A 280 6.63 9.87 37.72
N GLY A 281 7.31 10.71 36.95
CA GLY A 281 8.77 10.76 36.90
C GLY A 281 9.41 10.99 38.28
N PRO A 282 9.00 12.06 39.01
CA PRO A 282 9.47 12.29 40.38
C PRO A 282 9.16 11.14 41.34
N ALA A 283 7.95 10.58 41.32
CA ALA A 283 7.57 9.48 42.22
C ALA A 283 8.40 8.21 41.97
N LEU A 284 8.66 7.88 40.69
CA LEU A 284 9.53 6.77 40.31
C LEU A 284 10.96 7.00 40.81
N ALA A 285 11.52 8.20 40.58
CA ALA A 285 12.86 8.55 41.02
C ALA A 285 13.01 8.50 42.55
N GLU A 286 12.06 9.08 43.30
CA GLU A 286 12.04 9.05 44.77
C GLU A 286 11.93 7.63 45.34
N ALA A 287 11.20 6.75 44.64
CA ALA A 287 11.07 5.34 45.01
C ALA A 287 12.27 4.48 44.58
N GLY A 288 13.30 5.06 43.93
CA GLY A 288 14.50 4.36 43.49
C GLY A 288 14.38 3.67 42.12
N TYR A 289 13.37 4.02 41.32
CA TYR A 289 13.14 3.56 39.94
C TYR A 289 13.41 4.67 38.91
N GLY A 290 14.52 5.40 39.06
CA GLY A 290 14.95 6.38 38.06
C GLY A 290 15.33 5.73 36.72
N VAL A 291 15.66 6.56 35.71
CA VAL A 291 15.93 6.13 34.32
C VAL A 291 17.04 5.09 34.17
N ASP A 292 17.95 4.99 35.15
CA ASP A 292 19.02 3.98 35.17
C ASP A 292 18.50 2.57 35.55
N LYS A 293 17.34 2.48 36.21
CA LYS A 293 16.73 1.22 36.69
C LYS A 293 15.49 0.83 35.90
N LEU A 294 14.70 1.81 35.45
CA LEU A 294 13.40 1.59 34.82
C LEU A 294 13.24 2.49 33.58
N GLN A 295 12.85 1.89 32.46
CA GLN A 295 12.53 2.61 31.23
C GLN A 295 11.06 3.04 31.23
N LEU A 296 10.79 4.34 31.32
CA LEU A 296 9.44 4.89 31.14
C LEU A 296 9.21 5.22 29.66
N MET A 297 8.11 4.71 29.12
CA MET A 297 7.68 4.88 27.74
C MET A 297 6.41 5.73 27.67
N ILE A 298 6.40 6.72 26.77
CA ILE A 298 5.23 7.57 26.51
C ILE A 298 4.41 7.01 25.34
N LEU A 299 3.26 7.63 25.05
CA LEU A 299 2.31 7.21 24.02
C LEU A 299 1.60 5.88 24.31
N ASP A 300 2.16 4.73 23.92
CA ASP A 300 1.55 3.38 23.98
C ASP A 300 0.19 3.33 23.26
N ASP A 301 0.18 3.83 22.03
CA ASP A 301 -0.99 3.98 21.15
C ASP A 301 -0.55 3.92 19.67
N ASN A 302 -1.51 4.01 18.76
CA ASN A 302 -1.32 3.97 17.32
C ASN A 302 -0.42 5.11 16.80
N ARG A 303 0.42 4.81 15.80
CA ARG A 303 1.40 5.78 15.25
C ARG A 303 0.78 7.00 14.55
N ILE A 304 -0.54 7.04 14.34
CA ILE A 304 -1.27 8.17 13.71
C ILE A 304 -1.18 9.49 14.48
N VAL A 305 -0.91 9.45 15.78
CA VAL A 305 -0.76 10.66 16.60
C VAL A 305 0.69 11.17 16.69
N LEU A 306 1.62 10.49 16.00
CA LEU A 306 3.00 10.94 15.82
C LEU A 306 3.13 11.87 14.60
N PRO A 307 4.12 12.77 14.58
CA PRO A 307 5.10 13.05 15.63
C PRO A 307 4.57 14.02 16.72
N HIS A 308 3.33 14.52 16.60
CA HIS A 308 2.81 15.55 17.50
C HIS A 308 2.90 15.16 18.98
N TRP A 309 2.58 13.91 19.33
CA TRP A 309 2.65 13.43 20.70
C TRP A 309 4.07 13.49 21.27
N THR A 310 5.06 13.05 20.50
CA THR A 310 6.48 13.08 20.88
C THR A 310 7.00 14.51 20.95
N ASP A 311 6.64 15.37 19.99
CA ASP A 311 7.09 16.77 19.96
C ASP A 311 6.67 17.54 21.22
N VAL A 312 5.44 17.29 21.71
CA VAL A 312 4.94 17.96 22.91
C VAL A 312 5.55 17.41 24.19
N VAL A 313 5.65 16.08 24.33
CA VAL A 313 6.11 15.45 25.57
C VAL A 313 7.63 15.50 25.69
N LEU A 314 8.36 15.14 24.64
CA LEU A 314 9.82 15.12 24.62
C LEU A 314 10.43 16.50 24.34
N GLY A 315 9.67 17.43 23.76
CA GLY A 315 10.08 18.82 23.60
C GLY A 315 10.17 19.62 24.91
N ASP A 316 9.60 19.11 26.02
CA ASP A 316 9.80 19.67 27.37
C ASP A 316 10.92 18.89 28.10
N PRO A 317 12.11 19.50 28.32
CA PRO A 317 13.23 18.83 28.97
C PRO A 317 12.92 18.29 30.37
N GLU A 318 11.96 18.90 31.09
CA GLU A 318 11.60 18.48 32.43
C GLU A 318 10.75 17.20 32.45
N ALA A 319 10.05 16.90 31.36
CA ALA A 319 9.40 15.61 31.13
C ALA A 319 10.39 14.62 30.50
N ALA A 320 11.09 15.04 29.44
CA ALA A 320 11.98 14.20 28.63
C ALA A 320 13.09 13.51 29.43
N LYS A 321 13.58 14.13 30.51
CA LYS A 321 14.60 13.54 31.41
C LYS A 321 14.15 12.26 32.12
N TYR A 322 12.85 12.00 32.20
CA TYR A 322 12.29 10.77 32.79
C TYR A 322 11.93 9.72 31.73
N VAL A 323 11.95 10.06 30.44
CA VAL A 323 11.45 9.20 29.37
C VAL A 323 12.62 8.50 28.67
N GLY A 324 12.56 7.17 28.62
CA GLY A 324 13.53 6.33 27.93
C GLY A 324 13.18 6.08 26.47
N GLY A 325 11.88 6.02 26.13
CA GLY A 325 11.44 5.71 24.78
C GLY A 325 9.96 6.00 24.49
N VAL A 326 9.55 5.62 23.29
CA VAL A 326 8.19 5.80 22.74
C VAL A 326 7.60 4.43 22.44
N ALA A 327 6.40 4.17 22.95
CA ALA A 327 5.65 2.94 22.70
C ALA A 327 4.62 3.15 21.59
N VAL A 328 4.53 2.22 20.62
CA VAL A 328 3.63 2.31 19.46
C VAL A 328 2.84 1.02 19.21
N HIS A 329 1.60 1.18 18.72
CA HIS A 329 0.69 0.10 18.30
C HIS A 329 0.41 0.15 16.78
N TRP A 330 -0.02 -0.98 16.20
CA TRP A 330 -0.13 -1.17 14.74
C TRP A 330 -1.54 -1.00 14.11
N TYR A 331 -2.59 -0.81 14.92
CA TYR A 331 -3.98 -1.04 14.48
C TYR A 331 -4.52 -0.03 13.45
N MET A 332 -3.80 1.07 13.24
CA MET A 332 -4.17 2.15 12.32
C MET A 332 -3.12 2.41 11.23
N ASP A 333 -2.23 1.45 10.97
CA ASP A 333 -1.10 1.61 10.05
C ASP A 333 -1.51 1.78 8.59
N SER A 334 -2.77 1.44 8.24
CA SER A 334 -3.35 1.76 6.93
C SER A 334 -3.61 3.27 6.71
N PHE A 335 -3.64 4.08 7.77
CA PHE A 335 -3.90 5.52 7.70
C PHE A 335 -2.63 6.36 7.67
N ILE A 336 -1.48 5.79 8.05
CA ILE A 336 -0.21 6.50 8.17
C ILE A 336 0.96 5.54 7.91
N GLY A 337 1.89 5.94 7.05
CA GLY A 337 3.07 5.14 6.71
C GLY A 337 4.15 5.16 7.80
N PRO A 338 5.12 4.23 7.74
CA PRO A 338 6.15 4.08 8.76
C PRO A 338 7.18 5.21 8.80
N TRP A 339 7.24 6.06 7.78
CA TRP A 339 8.12 7.25 7.73
C TRP A 339 7.95 8.18 8.95
N VAL A 340 6.81 8.12 9.63
CA VAL A 340 6.57 8.89 10.86
C VAL A 340 7.48 8.44 12.01
N LEU A 341 7.88 7.16 12.03
CA LEU A 341 8.83 6.61 13.01
C LEU A 341 10.24 7.15 12.75
N ASP A 342 10.65 7.29 11.48
CA ASP A 342 11.89 7.98 11.12
C ASP A 342 11.89 9.42 11.63
N LYS A 343 10.76 10.13 11.50
CA LYS A 343 10.63 11.51 12.01
C LYS A 343 10.79 11.59 13.53
N VAL A 344 10.23 10.63 14.27
CA VAL A 344 10.41 10.54 15.72
C VAL A 344 11.88 10.31 16.06
N HIS A 345 12.54 9.37 15.38
CA HIS A 345 13.96 9.09 15.61
C HIS A 345 14.86 10.28 15.25
N GLU A 346 14.59 10.95 14.11
CA GLU A 346 15.32 12.16 13.68
C GLU A 346 15.22 13.30 14.71
N SER A 347 14.02 13.53 15.28
CA SER A 347 13.80 14.57 16.29
C SER A 347 14.35 14.20 17.66
N PHE A 348 14.31 12.92 18.04
CA PHE A 348 14.66 12.42 19.37
C PHE A 348 15.53 11.16 19.31
N PRO A 349 16.76 11.23 18.76
CA PRO A 349 17.58 10.05 18.45
C PRO A 349 18.11 9.31 19.68
N ASP A 350 18.08 9.93 20.86
CA ASP A 350 18.43 9.31 22.14
C ASP A 350 17.28 8.48 22.75
N LYS A 351 16.08 8.51 22.15
CA LYS A 351 14.91 7.77 22.60
C LYS A 351 14.67 6.56 21.72
N PHE A 352 14.54 5.39 22.33
CA PHE A 352 14.19 4.18 21.59
C PHE A 352 12.70 4.19 21.21
N ILE A 353 12.34 3.46 20.15
CA ILE A 353 10.95 3.17 19.79
C ILE A 353 10.71 1.68 20.02
N LEU A 354 9.59 1.32 20.64
CA LEU A 354 9.22 -0.07 20.90
C LEU A 354 7.80 -0.34 20.40
N GLY A 355 7.63 -1.37 19.57
CA GLY A 355 6.31 -1.92 19.26
C GLY A 355 5.79 -2.68 20.48
N THR A 356 4.85 -2.09 21.21
CA THR A 356 4.38 -2.60 22.51
C THR A 356 3.13 -3.45 22.42
N GLU A 357 2.42 -3.40 21.30
CA GLU A 357 1.20 -4.18 21.09
C GLU A 357 0.82 -4.30 19.61
N ALA A 358 0.52 -5.52 19.18
CA ALA A 358 -0.05 -5.82 17.87
C ALA A 358 -0.89 -7.12 17.92
N CYS A 359 -2.04 -7.13 17.24
CA CYS A 359 -2.84 -8.34 17.02
C CYS A 359 -3.70 -8.31 15.76
N THR A 360 -3.91 -9.49 15.15
CA THR A 360 -4.87 -9.66 14.06
C THR A 360 -6.25 -10.10 14.58
N GLY A 361 -7.30 -9.91 13.77
CA GLY A 361 -8.66 -10.33 14.13
C GLY A 361 -9.49 -9.27 14.86
N ALA A 362 -8.97 -8.06 15.00
CA ALA A 362 -9.70 -6.89 15.50
C ALA A 362 -10.83 -6.41 14.56
N ALA A 363 -10.97 -6.97 13.35
CA ALA A 363 -12.01 -6.61 12.38
C ALA A 363 -13.44 -6.85 12.89
N ILE A 364 -14.42 -6.10 12.33
CA ILE A 364 -15.81 -6.02 12.81
C ILE A 364 -16.59 -7.35 12.67
N LYS A 365 -16.19 -8.24 11.75
CA LYS A 365 -16.94 -9.46 11.46
C LYS A 365 -16.60 -10.61 12.43
N PRO A 366 -17.59 -11.34 12.98
CA PRO A 366 -17.36 -12.49 13.87
C PRO A 366 -16.51 -13.62 13.26
N GLU A 367 -16.64 -13.86 11.96
CA GLU A 367 -15.86 -14.84 11.20
C GLU A 367 -14.38 -14.49 11.02
N ASP A 368 -14.00 -13.26 11.42
CA ASP A 368 -12.63 -12.75 11.32
C ASP A 368 -11.89 -12.76 12.67
N LYS A 369 -12.40 -13.38 13.74
CA LYS A 369 -11.71 -13.38 15.05
C LYS A 369 -10.52 -14.33 15.09
N VAL A 370 -10.75 -15.63 15.26
CA VAL A 370 -9.70 -16.66 15.15
C VAL A 370 -9.75 -17.33 13.77
N LYS A 371 -8.62 -17.35 13.04
CA LYS A 371 -8.48 -18.06 11.76
C LYS A 371 -7.37 -19.09 11.86
N LEU A 372 -7.73 -20.31 12.27
CA LEU A 372 -6.79 -21.43 12.40
C LEU A 372 -6.11 -21.73 11.07
N GLY A 373 -4.78 -21.59 11.02
CA GLY A 373 -3.96 -21.88 9.84
C GLY A 373 -3.82 -20.72 8.87
N SER A 374 -4.20 -19.49 9.22
CA SER A 374 -4.08 -18.33 8.32
C SER A 374 -2.61 -17.96 8.04
N TRP A 375 -2.17 -18.18 6.80
CA TRP A 375 -0.85 -17.73 6.33
C TRP A 375 -0.78 -16.21 6.15
N GLU A 376 -1.87 -15.61 5.67
CA GLU A 376 -2.03 -14.16 5.53
C GLU A 376 -1.69 -13.41 6.84
N ARG A 377 -2.18 -13.90 7.98
CA ARG A 377 -1.87 -13.30 9.29
C ARG A 377 -0.39 -13.41 9.66
N ALA A 378 0.28 -14.48 9.26
CA ALA A 378 1.72 -14.63 9.45
C ALA A 378 2.51 -13.66 8.55
N GLU A 379 2.07 -13.45 7.31
CA GLU A 379 2.65 -12.44 6.41
C GLU A 379 2.47 -11.03 6.96
N LEU A 380 1.32 -10.70 7.54
CA LEU A 380 1.07 -9.41 8.19
C LEU A 380 2.04 -9.18 9.37
N TYR A 381 2.22 -10.17 10.25
CA TYR A 381 3.18 -10.09 11.35
C TYR A 381 4.61 -9.92 10.84
N ALA A 382 5.05 -10.74 9.88
CA ALA A 382 6.41 -10.69 9.36
C ALA A 382 6.71 -9.37 8.63
N ARG A 383 5.75 -8.86 7.86
CA ARG A 383 5.85 -7.56 7.17
C ARG A 383 6.01 -6.44 8.17
N ASP A 384 5.11 -6.37 9.15
CA ASP A 384 5.09 -5.28 10.13
C ASP A 384 6.40 -5.24 10.92
N ILE A 385 6.89 -6.39 11.39
CA ILE A 385 8.18 -6.49 12.07
C ILE A 385 9.34 -6.00 11.17
N LEU A 386 9.35 -6.36 9.87
CA LEU A 386 10.37 -5.89 8.92
C LEU A 386 10.27 -4.39 8.64
N GLU A 387 9.06 -3.86 8.55
CA GLU A 387 8.78 -2.42 8.41
C GLU A 387 9.33 -1.66 9.64
N ASP A 388 8.92 -2.08 10.83
CA ASP A 388 9.34 -1.53 12.11
C ASP A 388 10.88 -1.50 12.27
N PHE A 389 11.58 -2.61 12.01
CA PHE A 389 13.04 -2.62 12.09
C PHE A 389 13.74 -1.79 11.03
N ASN A 390 13.11 -1.58 9.87
CA ASN A 390 13.64 -0.67 8.86
C ASN A 390 13.42 0.81 9.23
N HIS A 391 12.59 1.09 10.23
CA HIS A 391 12.21 2.42 10.72
C HIS A 391 12.46 2.61 12.23
N TRP A 392 13.65 2.19 12.69
CA TRP A 392 14.22 2.47 14.03
C TRP A 392 13.51 1.83 15.24
N VAL A 393 12.51 0.99 15.04
CA VAL A 393 11.90 0.23 16.14
C VAL A 393 12.89 -0.80 16.68
N SER A 394 13.02 -0.86 18.00
CA SER A 394 14.02 -1.65 18.73
C SER A 394 13.48 -2.99 19.22
N GLY A 395 12.20 -3.28 19.06
CA GLY A 395 11.60 -4.56 19.47
C GLY A 395 10.11 -4.59 19.20
N TRP A 396 9.51 -5.78 19.27
CA TRP A 396 8.13 -6.00 18.85
C TRP A 396 7.40 -6.96 19.80
N THR A 397 6.22 -6.57 20.26
CA THR A 397 5.46 -7.29 21.30
C THR A 397 4.07 -7.66 20.78
N ASP A 398 3.84 -8.97 20.64
CA ASP A 398 2.52 -9.54 20.33
C ASP A 398 1.51 -9.23 21.44
N TRP A 399 0.23 -9.36 21.13
CA TRP A 399 -0.82 -9.19 22.12
C TRP A 399 -0.98 -10.38 23.05
N ASN A 400 -2.06 -11.15 22.95
CA ASN A 400 -2.29 -12.26 23.88
C ASN A 400 -1.39 -13.45 23.53
N LEU A 401 -0.58 -13.92 24.49
CA LEU A 401 0.24 -15.12 24.32
C LEU A 401 -0.56 -16.38 23.97
N ALA A 402 -1.79 -16.49 24.46
CA ALA A 402 -2.69 -17.59 24.13
C ALA A 402 -4.16 -17.16 24.26
N LEU A 403 -5.00 -17.59 23.34
CA LEU A 403 -6.46 -17.41 23.40
C LEU A 403 -7.19 -18.74 23.16
N ASP A 404 -8.49 -18.81 23.48
CA ASP A 404 -9.31 -19.97 23.11
C ASP A 404 -9.72 -19.94 21.62
N THR A 405 -10.45 -20.95 21.17
CA THR A 405 -10.95 -21.04 19.79
C THR A 405 -11.95 -19.94 19.40
N GLU A 406 -12.47 -19.18 20.35
CA GLU A 406 -13.33 -18.01 20.11
C GLU A 406 -12.54 -16.69 20.10
N GLY A 407 -11.27 -16.71 20.52
CA GLY A 407 -10.42 -15.53 20.63
C GLY A 407 -10.55 -14.82 21.98
N GLY A 408 -10.95 -15.52 23.03
CA GLY A 408 -11.19 -15.01 24.37
C GLY A 408 -10.44 -15.77 25.48
N PRO A 409 -10.88 -15.62 26.75
CA PRO A 409 -12.03 -14.83 27.19
C PRO A 409 -11.79 -13.31 27.13
N ASN A 410 -12.84 -12.54 26.85
CA ASN A 410 -12.80 -11.07 26.83
C ASN A 410 -14.15 -10.53 27.33
N TRP A 411 -14.17 -9.80 28.45
CA TRP A 411 -15.45 -9.36 29.05
C TRP A 411 -16.22 -8.36 28.19
N ALA A 412 -15.54 -7.66 27.28
CA ALA A 412 -16.12 -6.68 26.37
C ALA A 412 -16.52 -7.29 25.00
N ASN A 413 -16.36 -8.61 24.83
CA ASN A 413 -16.54 -9.32 23.55
C ASN A 413 -15.64 -8.78 22.41
N ASN A 414 -14.48 -8.23 22.76
CA ASN A 414 -13.48 -7.76 21.81
C ASN A 414 -12.50 -8.88 21.43
N PHE A 415 -13.02 -9.97 20.88
CA PHE A 415 -12.19 -11.13 20.52
C PHE A 415 -11.23 -10.82 19.37
N VAL A 416 -10.07 -11.48 19.38
CA VAL A 416 -8.98 -11.36 18.38
C VAL A 416 -8.28 -12.72 18.19
N ASP A 417 -7.33 -12.84 17.27
CA ASP A 417 -6.49 -14.04 17.14
C ASP A 417 -5.27 -13.98 18.07
N SER A 418 -4.59 -15.11 18.23
CA SER A 418 -3.33 -15.23 18.97
C SER A 418 -2.43 -16.26 18.28
N PRO A 419 -1.08 -16.13 18.33
CA PRO A 419 -0.20 -17.13 17.75
C PRO A 419 -0.35 -18.54 18.35
N ILE A 420 -0.91 -18.68 19.56
CA ILE A 420 -1.32 -19.97 20.13
C ILE A 420 -2.81 -19.95 20.48
N ILE A 421 -3.54 -20.93 19.94
CA ILE A 421 -4.97 -21.14 20.22
C ILE A 421 -5.17 -22.40 21.05
N VAL A 422 -5.85 -22.30 22.19
CA VAL A 422 -6.11 -23.39 23.12
C VAL A 422 -7.50 -23.99 22.87
N ASN A 423 -7.56 -25.31 22.74
CA ASN A 423 -8.79 -26.09 22.74
C ASN A 423 -8.80 -27.02 23.95
N ALA A 424 -9.25 -26.48 25.09
CA ALA A 424 -9.27 -27.20 26.36
C ALA A 424 -10.10 -28.49 26.30
N SER A 425 -11.24 -28.47 25.59
CA SER A 425 -12.13 -29.62 25.42
C SER A 425 -11.46 -30.80 24.71
N ALA A 426 -10.56 -30.52 23.78
CA ALA A 426 -9.76 -31.54 23.10
C ALA A 426 -8.43 -31.86 23.82
N GLN A 427 -8.08 -31.11 24.87
CA GLN A 427 -6.74 -31.12 25.48
C GLN A 427 -5.64 -30.92 24.42
N GLU A 428 -5.85 -29.90 23.59
CA GLU A 428 -4.95 -29.52 22.50
C GLU A 428 -4.68 -28.02 22.54
N PHE A 429 -3.52 -27.61 22.02
CA PHE A 429 -3.32 -26.24 21.54
C PHE A 429 -2.71 -26.24 20.15
N TYR A 430 -2.92 -25.15 19.43
CA TYR A 430 -2.56 -24.99 18.04
C TYR A 430 -1.57 -23.84 17.91
N LYS A 431 -0.37 -24.13 17.40
CA LYS A 431 0.57 -23.10 16.97
C LYS A 431 0.17 -22.63 15.58
N GLN A 432 -0.24 -21.38 15.49
CA GLN A 432 -0.64 -20.73 14.25
C GLN A 432 0.59 -20.43 13.37
N PRO A 433 0.43 -20.22 12.05
CA PRO A 433 1.49 -19.67 11.22
C PRO A 433 2.17 -18.41 11.80
N MET A 434 1.42 -17.54 12.50
CA MET A 434 1.94 -16.37 13.21
C MET A 434 3.04 -16.71 14.23
N TYR A 435 2.91 -17.83 14.96
CA TYR A 435 3.92 -18.27 15.95
C TYR A 435 5.25 -18.54 15.25
N TYR A 436 5.20 -19.12 14.05
CA TYR A 436 6.39 -19.40 13.27
C TYR A 436 6.97 -18.13 12.66
N ALA A 437 6.14 -17.21 12.13
CA ALA A 437 6.61 -15.92 11.66
C ALA A 437 7.38 -15.16 12.76
N LEU A 438 6.82 -15.06 13.97
CA LEU A 438 7.49 -14.47 15.13
C LEU A 438 8.81 -15.16 15.47
N GLY A 439 8.86 -16.48 15.30
CA GLY A 439 10.06 -17.27 15.49
C GLY A 439 11.22 -16.85 14.59
N HIS A 440 10.97 -16.42 13.34
CA HIS A 440 12.05 -16.12 12.38
C HIS A 440 12.85 -14.90 12.81
N PHE A 441 12.21 -14.02 13.60
CA PHE A 441 12.85 -12.87 14.22
C PHE A 441 13.37 -13.21 15.62
N SER A 442 12.47 -13.61 16.53
CA SER A 442 12.81 -13.82 17.94
C SER A 442 13.90 -14.87 18.18
N LYS A 443 13.92 -15.93 17.37
CA LYS A 443 14.92 -16.99 17.50
C LYS A 443 16.29 -16.59 16.93
N ALA A 444 16.28 -15.77 15.90
CA ALA A 444 17.47 -15.39 15.13
C ALA A 444 18.14 -14.12 15.66
N LEU A 445 17.38 -13.25 16.34
CA LEU A 445 17.80 -11.94 16.81
C LEU A 445 17.77 -11.88 18.35
N PRO A 446 18.77 -12.46 19.04
CA PRO A 446 18.90 -12.31 20.49
C PRO A 446 19.06 -10.83 20.86
N ARG A 447 18.77 -10.48 22.11
CA ARG A 447 18.92 -9.11 22.61
C ARG A 447 20.35 -8.62 22.38
N GLY A 448 20.49 -7.37 21.98
CA GLY A 448 21.79 -6.78 21.64
C GLY A 448 22.20 -7.01 20.19
N SER A 449 21.39 -7.70 19.39
CA SER A 449 21.58 -7.69 17.93
C SER A 449 21.42 -6.27 17.41
N VAL A 450 22.14 -5.89 16.37
CA VAL A 450 22.10 -4.54 15.80
C VAL A 450 21.65 -4.63 14.35
N ARG A 451 20.66 -3.82 13.96
CA ARG A 451 20.27 -3.70 12.55
C ARG A 451 21.41 -3.05 11.79
N ILE A 452 21.80 -3.65 10.67
CA ILE A 452 22.89 -3.17 9.81
C ILE A 452 22.37 -2.83 8.42
N HIS A 453 23.14 -2.02 7.70
CA HIS A 453 22.73 -1.60 6.37
C HIS A 453 22.67 -2.80 5.42
N SER A 454 21.57 -2.90 4.70
CA SER A 454 21.38 -3.82 3.59
C SER A 454 20.75 -3.10 2.41
N GLN A 455 21.24 -3.38 1.22
CA GLN A 455 20.71 -2.85 -0.03
C GLN A 455 20.57 -3.99 -1.04
N LEU A 456 19.51 -3.95 -1.83
CA LEU A 456 19.37 -4.83 -2.97
C LEU A 456 20.18 -4.25 -4.13
N GLU A 457 21.29 -4.88 -4.50
CA GLU A 457 21.99 -4.61 -5.75
C GLU A 457 21.30 -5.34 -6.90
N GLN A 458 20.67 -4.57 -7.77
CA GLN A 458 20.24 -5.06 -9.07
C GLN A 458 21.49 -5.23 -9.95
N PRO A 459 21.60 -6.31 -10.76
CA PRO A 459 22.62 -6.39 -11.80
C PRO A 459 22.66 -5.10 -12.62
N SER A 460 23.82 -4.75 -13.17
CA SER A 460 24.01 -3.60 -14.05
C SER A 460 23.34 -3.78 -15.42
N PHE A 461 22.02 -3.98 -15.37
CA PHE A 461 21.01 -3.56 -16.31
C PHE A 461 20.10 -2.61 -15.52
N GLN A 462 20.73 -1.60 -14.90
CA GLN A 462 20.07 -0.58 -14.10
C GLN A 462 19.35 0.39 -15.00
N VAL A 463 18.14 -0.01 -15.38
CA VAL A 463 16.98 0.85 -15.34
C VAL A 463 15.81 -0.16 -15.14
N ALA A 464 15.19 -0.25 -13.93
CA ALA A 464 13.77 -0.69 -13.69
C ALA A 464 13.39 -1.43 -12.43
N MET A 465 14.17 -1.44 -11.37
CA MET A 465 13.72 -2.14 -10.15
C MET A 465 14.20 -1.44 -8.90
N ASN A 466 13.85 -0.17 -8.75
CA ASN A 466 13.37 0.25 -7.44
C ASN A 466 11.92 -0.25 -7.37
N THR A 467 11.54 -0.90 -6.28
CA THR A 467 10.18 -1.32 -5.86
C THR A 467 9.36 -2.32 -6.76
N THR A 468 8.71 -3.28 -6.09
CA THR A 468 7.64 -4.25 -6.50
C THR A 468 7.81 -5.39 -7.53
N ALA A 469 8.85 -5.51 -8.37
CA ALA A 469 9.02 -6.75 -9.17
C ALA A 469 9.44 -7.98 -8.35
N THR A 470 9.81 -7.76 -7.08
CA THR A 470 9.89 -8.77 -6.02
C THR A 470 9.36 -8.11 -4.75
N LYS A 471 8.23 -8.56 -4.17
CA LYS A 471 7.89 -8.20 -2.77
C LYS A 471 8.76 -9.03 -1.83
N LEU A 472 10.06 -8.81 -1.97
CA LEU A 472 11.10 -9.31 -1.11
C LEU A 472 11.33 -8.22 -0.06
N GLU A 473 10.71 -8.38 1.10
CA GLU A 473 11.01 -7.54 2.25
C GLU A 473 12.17 -8.18 3.00
N TYR A 474 13.14 -7.37 3.40
CA TYR A 474 14.32 -7.88 4.08
C TYR A 474 14.90 -6.87 5.06
N ALA A 475 15.63 -7.41 6.02
CA ALA A 475 16.48 -6.66 6.92
C ALA A 475 17.69 -7.52 7.31
N ALA A 476 18.84 -6.86 7.48
CA ALA A 476 20.07 -7.51 7.94
C ALA A 476 20.44 -7.06 9.34
N PHE A 477 21.02 -7.98 10.11
CA PHE A 477 21.39 -7.77 11.50
C PHE A 477 22.76 -8.39 11.79
N LYS A 478 23.44 -7.84 12.79
CA LYS A 478 24.63 -8.43 13.41
C LYS A 478 24.29 -8.80 14.85
N THR A 479 24.42 -10.07 15.21
CA THR A 479 24.18 -10.55 16.57
C THR A 479 25.34 -10.20 17.51
N PRO A 480 25.18 -10.28 18.85
CA PRO A 480 26.27 -10.05 19.81
C PRO A 480 27.46 -11.00 19.63
N ASP A 481 27.23 -12.23 19.17
CA ASP A 481 28.27 -13.20 18.83
C ASP A 481 28.84 -13.01 17.41
N SER A 482 28.55 -11.86 16.78
CA SER A 482 29.04 -11.44 15.47
C SER A 482 28.61 -12.33 14.29
N ALA A 483 27.50 -13.05 14.44
CA ALA A 483 26.83 -13.68 13.31
C ALA A 483 26.08 -12.62 12.50
N LEU A 484 26.05 -12.79 11.18
CA LEU A 484 25.21 -11.99 10.29
C LEU A 484 23.91 -12.75 10.06
N VAL A 485 22.79 -12.08 10.26
CA VAL A 485 21.44 -12.61 10.04
C VAL A 485 20.75 -11.77 9.00
N VAL A 486 20.19 -12.40 7.96
CA VAL A 486 19.30 -11.74 7.00
C VAL A 486 17.95 -12.41 7.11
N ILE A 487 16.89 -11.64 7.33
CA ILE A 487 15.51 -12.14 7.28
C ILE A 487 14.89 -11.65 5.99
N VAL A 488 14.19 -12.53 5.29
CA VAL A 488 13.64 -12.33 3.96
C VAL A 488 12.22 -12.85 3.91
N LEU A 489 11.26 -11.98 3.68
CA LEU A 489 9.86 -12.31 3.43
C LEU A 489 9.56 -12.14 1.94
N ASN A 490 9.16 -13.23 1.29
CA ASN A 490 8.70 -13.24 -0.10
C ASN A 490 7.17 -13.40 -0.13
N ARG A 491 6.46 -12.35 -0.54
CA ARG A 491 4.99 -12.37 -0.69
C ARG A 491 4.52 -12.52 -2.14
N CYS A 492 5.41 -12.86 -3.07
CA CYS A 492 5.12 -13.00 -4.50
C CYS A 492 5.32 -14.43 -5.01
N TRP A 493 4.77 -14.73 -6.18
CA TRP A 493 4.93 -16.01 -6.92
C TRP A 493 6.35 -16.21 -7.49
N VAL A 494 7.33 -15.37 -7.14
CA VAL A 494 8.72 -15.49 -7.63
C VAL A 494 9.39 -16.64 -6.88
N THR A 495 9.75 -17.67 -7.63
CA THR A 495 10.47 -18.84 -7.11
C THR A 495 11.93 -18.45 -6.90
N LEU A 496 12.37 -18.31 -5.63
CA LEU A 496 13.80 -18.35 -5.33
C LEU A 496 14.28 -19.77 -5.63
N SER A 497 15.40 -19.93 -6.31
CA SER A 497 15.85 -21.25 -6.79
C SER A 497 16.29 -22.18 -5.64
N GLN A 498 15.33 -22.83 -4.98
CA GLN A 498 15.31 -24.29 -4.76
C GLN A 498 13.92 -24.79 -4.28
N ARG A 499 13.12 -25.26 -5.24
CA ARG A 499 12.00 -26.23 -5.15
C ARG A 499 10.66 -25.77 -4.53
N SER A 500 9.79 -25.32 -5.44
CA SER A 500 8.30 -25.40 -5.50
C SER A 500 7.43 -24.68 -4.46
N ALA A 501 6.71 -23.68 -4.99
CA ALA A 501 5.39 -23.12 -4.65
C ALA A 501 5.19 -22.24 -3.39
N SER A 502 4.79 -20.99 -3.68
CA SER A 502 4.08 -19.96 -2.89
C SER A 502 4.74 -19.38 -1.61
N ALA A 503 4.68 -18.04 -1.48
CA ALA A 503 5.16 -17.17 -0.39
C ALA A 503 6.00 -17.80 0.74
N ASP A 504 7.24 -17.34 0.87
CA ASP A 504 8.29 -17.95 1.70
C ASP A 504 8.87 -16.94 2.71
N LEU A 505 9.11 -17.38 3.96
CA LEU A 505 9.91 -16.65 4.93
C LEU A 505 11.21 -17.43 5.17
N LEU A 506 12.35 -16.78 4.90
CA LEU A 506 13.69 -17.33 4.98
C LEU A 506 14.56 -16.44 5.84
N TYR A 507 15.32 -17.01 6.79
CA TYR A 507 16.49 -16.32 7.32
C TYR A 507 17.78 -17.09 7.09
N ILE A 508 18.86 -16.34 6.85
CA ILE A 508 20.20 -16.85 6.59
C ILE A 508 21.15 -16.34 7.67
N ALA A 509 21.82 -17.25 8.36
CA ALA A 509 22.85 -16.92 9.35
C ALA A 509 24.25 -17.40 8.92
N ASN A 510 25.29 -16.55 9.03
CA ASN A 510 26.71 -16.88 8.78
C ASN A 510 27.53 -16.82 10.08
N LEU A 511 28.54 -17.70 10.24
CA LEU A 511 29.39 -17.74 11.43
C LEU A 511 30.72 -16.99 11.33
N ASN A 512 31.00 -16.28 12.42
CA ASN A 512 32.32 -16.03 13.03
C ASN A 512 33.44 -15.51 12.12
N HIS A 513 33.43 -14.18 11.93
CA HIS A 513 34.60 -13.42 11.49
C HIS A 513 35.61 -13.30 12.65
N ARG A 514 36.75 -14.00 12.59
CA ARG A 514 37.93 -13.57 13.38
C ARG A 514 38.60 -12.41 12.65
N ALA A 515 38.46 -11.21 13.21
CA ALA A 515 39.10 -10.01 12.71
C ALA A 515 40.62 -10.17 12.60
N THR A 516 41.18 -9.91 11.41
CA THR A 516 42.41 -9.14 11.19
C THR A 516 42.60 -8.88 9.69
N GLY A 517 42.56 -7.60 9.28
CA GLY A 517 43.10 -7.13 8.01
C GLY A 517 42.12 -7.17 6.84
N TRP A 518 41.83 -5.97 6.31
CA TRP A 518 41.22 -5.69 5.01
C TRP A 518 41.20 -6.87 4.03
N THR A 519 40.03 -7.42 3.71
CA THR A 519 39.63 -7.97 2.40
C THR A 519 38.17 -8.43 2.45
N ASP A 520 37.41 -7.99 1.45
CA ASP A 520 35.96 -8.13 1.24
C ASP A 520 35.41 -9.55 1.42
N TRP A 521 34.32 -9.70 2.17
CA TRP A 521 33.41 -10.85 2.07
C TRP A 521 31.96 -10.39 2.27
N ASN A 522 31.28 -10.07 1.17
CA ASN A 522 29.82 -9.94 1.11
C ASN A 522 29.21 -11.35 1.06
N LEU A 523 27.93 -11.51 1.44
CA LEU A 523 27.14 -12.63 0.96
C LEU A 523 27.00 -12.43 -0.56
N VAL A 524 27.89 -13.07 -1.32
CA VAL A 524 28.03 -12.90 -2.77
C VAL A 524 27.41 -14.10 -3.48
N LEU A 525 26.37 -13.84 -4.26
CA LEU A 525 26.18 -14.51 -5.55
C LEU A 525 27.04 -13.69 -6.55
N ASN A 526 28.11 -14.29 -7.10
CA ASN A 526 29.34 -13.65 -7.70
C ASN A 526 29.08 -13.10 -9.13
N THR A 527 29.83 -12.17 -9.78
CA THR A 527 31.25 -11.69 -9.72
C THR A 527 31.48 -10.21 -10.16
N ARG A 528 32.58 -9.61 -9.63
CA ARG A 528 33.25 -8.27 -9.76
C ARG A 528 33.59 -7.75 -11.18
N GLY A 529 34.01 -6.48 -11.47
CA GLY A 529 34.25 -5.23 -10.70
C GLY A 529 35.12 -4.18 -11.47
N GLY A 530 35.20 -2.91 -11.00
CA GLY A 530 36.25 -1.91 -11.36
C GLY A 530 35.80 -0.41 -11.43
N PRO A 531 36.66 0.60 -11.07
CA PRO A 531 36.25 1.82 -10.33
C PRO A 531 36.38 3.17 -11.08
N ASN A 532 35.71 4.23 -10.56
CA ASN A 532 35.99 5.70 -10.60
C ASN A 532 34.64 6.47 -10.60
N GLY A 533 34.37 7.60 -9.94
CA GLY A 533 35.12 8.57 -9.16
C GLY A 533 34.15 9.72 -8.78
N ALA A 534 34.44 10.42 -7.68
CA ALA A 534 33.62 11.47 -7.06
C ALA A 534 33.37 12.74 -7.91
N ARG A 535 32.30 13.52 -7.60
CA ARG A 535 32.35 14.94 -7.20
C ARG A 535 30.97 15.60 -6.92
N ASN A 536 31.02 16.61 -6.04
CA ASN A 536 29.94 17.37 -5.40
C ASN A 536 29.44 18.64 -6.15
N PHE A 537 28.33 19.19 -5.62
CA PHE A 537 27.95 20.61 -5.34
C PHE A 537 26.89 21.34 -6.21
N VAL A 538 25.71 21.54 -5.60
CA VAL A 538 24.90 22.77 -5.33
C VAL A 538 24.52 23.75 -6.45
N ASP A 539 23.22 24.08 -6.55
CA ASP A 539 22.69 25.47 -6.61
C ASP A 539 21.17 25.54 -6.34
N SER A 540 20.72 26.62 -5.70
CA SER A 540 19.40 26.79 -5.03
C SER A 540 18.28 27.40 -5.93
N PRO A 541 16.99 27.10 -5.68
CA PRO A 541 15.85 27.62 -6.46
C PRO A 541 15.17 28.88 -5.89
N ILE A 542 14.33 29.51 -6.72
CA ILE A 542 13.60 30.78 -6.51
C ILE A 542 12.14 30.49 -6.12
N ILE A 543 11.61 31.16 -5.10
CA ILE A 543 10.25 30.95 -4.50
C ILE A 543 9.29 32.09 -4.87
N VAL A 544 8.00 31.77 -5.02
CA VAL A 544 6.88 32.69 -5.30
C VAL A 544 5.95 32.80 -4.07
N ASN A 545 5.62 34.01 -3.63
CA ASN A 545 4.77 34.26 -2.45
C ASN A 545 3.32 34.61 -2.86
N ALA A 546 2.32 33.85 -2.39
CA ALA A 546 0.90 34.18 -2.51
C ALA A 546 0.20 33.99 -1.15
N THR A 547 -0.42 35.04 -0.63
CA THR A 547 -1.08 35.05 0.68
C THR A 547 -2.46 34.39 0.62
N ALA A 548 -2.70 33.36 1.43
CA ALA A 548 -4.02 32.78 1.62
C ALA A 548 -4.83 33.64 2.61
N GLN A 549 -5.69 34.49 2.05
CA GLN A 549 -6.81 35.05 2.79
C GLN A 549 -7.87 35.51 1.79
N GLU A 550 -8.60 34.57 1.16
CA GLU A 550 -9.89 34.89 0.48
C GLU A 550 -10.75 33.69 0.05
N PHE A 551 -10.70 32.50 0.70
CA PHE A 551 -11.55 31.36 0.29
C PHE A 551 -12.91 31.21 1.01
N TYR A 552 -13.35 32.20 1.80
CA TYR A 552 -14.74 32.26 2.28
C TYR A 552 -15.20 33.70 2.43
N LYS A 553 -15.79 34.28 1.37
CA LYS A 553 -16.87 35.28 1.43
C LYS A 553 -17.41 35.62 0.03
N GLN A 554 -18.73 35.73 -0.07
CA GLN A 554 -19.49 36.19 -1.23
C GLN A 554 -19.12 37.64 -1.66
N PRO A 555 -19.41 38.05 -2.92
CA PRO A 555 -18.54 38.92 -3.71
C PRO A 555 -18.79 40.41 -3.51
N THR A 556 -17.74 41.21 -3.74
CA THR A 556 -17.88 42.62 -4.15
C THR A 556 -17.12 42.83 -5.47
N TYR A 557 -17.82 43.33 -6.48
CA TYR A 557 -17.40 43.42 -7.89
C TYR A 557 -16.24 44.41 -8.13
N TYR A 558 -15.26 44.00 -8.93
CA TYR A 558 -14.56 44.88 -9.88
C TYR A 558 -14.38 44.17 -11.22
N ALA A 559 -14.99 44.75 -12.26
CA ALA A 559 -14.94 44.27 -13.64
C ALA A 559 -13.71 44.84 -14.37
N ILE A 560 -12.94 43.96 -15.04
CA ILE A 560 -12.17 44.30 -16.24
C ILE A 560 -12.32 43.13 -17.23
N SER A 561 -12.73 43.49 -18.45
CA SER A 561 -13.25 42.58 -19.48
C SER A 561 -12.20 41.68 -20.13
N ALA A 562 -12.50 40.39 -20.19
CA ALA A 562 -12.27 39.57 -21.37
C ALA A 562 -13.58 38.83 -21.66
N VAL A 563 -14.10 38.98 -22.89
CA VAL A 563 -15.40 38.41 -23.29
C VAL A 563 -15.25 36.89 -23.45
N VAL A 564 -15.37 36.17 -22.35
CA VAL A 564 -15.78 34.77 -22.35
C VAL A 564 -17.30 34.79 -22.43
N ALA A 565 -17.90 34.05 -23.36
CA ALA A 565 -19.36 33.93 -23.41
C ALA A 565 -19.82 33.35 -22.06
N GLU A 566 -20.60 34.13 -21.30
CA GLU A 566 -20.99 33.77 -19.95
C GLU A 566 -21.86 32.52 -19.99
N CYS A 567 -21.40 31.45 -19.34
CA CYS A 567 -22.06 30.14 -19.29
C CYS A 567 -23.58 30.29 -19.03
N GLN A 568 -24.40 29.74 -19.94
CA GLN A 568 -25.84 29.58 -19.70
C GLN A 568 -26.07 28.42 -18.71
N LYS A 569 -26.04 28.76 -17.42
CA LYS A 569 -26.13 27.80 -16.31
C LYS A 569 -27.49 27.12 -16.27
N ARG A 570 -27.49 25.81 -16.06
CA ARG A 570 -28.67 25.02 -15.67
C ARG A 570 -28.31 24.14 -14.49
N ASP A 571 -29.14 24.18 -13.45
CA ASP A 571 -28.96 23.40 -12.22
C ASP A 571 -29.88 22.17 -12.26
N TYR A 572 -29.31 21.02 -11.92
CA TYR A 572 -30.00 19.72 -11.82
C TYR A 572 -29.95 19.15 -10.39
N GLY A 573 -29.50 19.93 -9.41
CA GLY A 573 -29.52 19.57 -7.98
C GLY A 573 -28.43 18.59 -7.55
N LYS A 574 -27.33 18.48 -8.31
CA LYS A 574 -26.22 17.53 -8.07
C LYS A 574 -24.92 18.20 -7.62
N GLY A 575 -25.03 19.35 -6.97
CA GLY A 575 -23.90 20.03 -6.32
C GLY A 575 -23.21 21.10 -7.16
N SER A 576 -23.44 21.17 -8.48
CA SER A 576 -23.03 22.30 -9.33
C SER A 576 -23.94 22.43 -10.57
N VAL A 577 -23.65 23.42 -11.41
CA VAL A 577 -24.40 23.72 -12.65
C VAL A 577 -23.70 23.18 -13.89
N VAL A 578 -24.47 22.87 -14.93
CA VAL A 578 -23.94 22.63 -16.28
C VAL A 578 -24.06 23.90 -17.13
N CYS A 579 -23.25 24.01 -18.18
CA CYS A 579 -23.39 25.07 -19.19
C CYS A 579 -24.07 24.51 -20.44
N VAL A 580 -25.15 25.16 -20.86
CA VAL A 580 -25.99 24.70 -21.98
C VAL A 580 -25.49 25.27 -23.30
N CYS A 581 -25.27 24.41 -24.28
CA CYS A 581 -25.06 24.78 -25.67
C CYS A 581 -26.28 24.36 -26.52
N ASN A 582 -26.78 25.28 -27.34
CA ASN A 582 -27.91 25.08 -28.24
C ASN A 582 -27.63 25.73 -29.61
N ALA A 583 -28.58 25.63 -30.55
CA ALA A 583 -28.40 26.13 -31.92
C ALA A 583 -27.97 27.61 -31.99
N THR A 584 -28.32 28.43 -30.99
CA THR A 584 -28.04 29.88 -30.98
C THR A 584 -26.86 30.29 -30.11
N TYR A 585 -26.43 29.45 -29.17
CA TYR A 585 -25.46 29.81 -28.15
C TYR A 585 -24.59 28.62 -27.72
N CYS A 586 -23.30 28.85 -27.53
CA CYS A 586 -22.41 27.94 -26.81
C CYS A 586 -21.23 28.73 -26.20
N ASP A 587 -20.83 28.40 -24.98
CA ASP A 587 -19.66 28.99 -24.34
C ASP A 587 -18.36 28.33 -24.81
N PHE A 588 -17.23 29.04 -24.72
CA PHE A 588 -15.91 28.54 -25.10
C PHE A 588 -14.87 29.07 -24.10
N ALA A 589 -13.81 28.31 -23.83
CA ALA A 589 -12.79 28.63 -22.83
C ALA A 589 -11.87 29.82 -23.22
N GLY A 590 -12.03 30.37 -24.43
CA GLY A 590 -11.30 31.55 -24.91
C GLY A 590 -9.89 31.22 -25.43
N ASP A 591 -9.19 32.25 -25.91
CA ASP A 591 -7.85 32.10 -26.50
C ASP A 591 -6.77 31.93 -25.42
N VAL A 592 -5.79 31.06 -25.71
CA VAL A 592 -4.60 30.87 -24.88
C VAL A 592 -3.64 32.04 -25.08
N SER A 593 -3.26 32.71 -23.99
CA SER A 593 -2.23 33.77 -23.96
C SER A 593 -1.27 33.55 -22.80
N LEU A 594 -0.04 34.06 -22.93
CA LEU A 594 0.97 34.01 -21.86
C LEU A 594 0.78 35.19 -20.88
N PRO A 595 1.10 35.02 -19.59
CA PRO A 595 1.08 36.11 -18.63
C PRO A 595 2.17 37.14 -18.93
N PRO A 596 1.97 38.41 -18.54
CA PRO A 596 3.05 39.40 -18.54
C PRO A 596 4.29 38.88 -17.79
N ILE A 597 5.48 39.29 -18.25
CA ILE A 597 6.75 38.93 -17.60
C ILE A 597 6.70 39.33 -16.12
N GLY A 598 7.03 38.40 -15.22
CA GLY A 598 6.96 38.61 -13.77
C GLY A 598 5.57 38.37 -13.16
N SER A 599 4.65 37.74 -13.89
CA SER A 599 3.33 37.33 -13.38
C SER A 599 2.95 35.94 -13.86
N ALA A 600 1.95 35.34 -13.21
CA ALA A 600 1.29 34.10 -13.59
C ALA A 600 -0.22 34.34 -13.81
N PHE A 601 -0.88 33.45 -14.53
CA PHE A 601 -2.34 33.40 -14.55
C PHE A 601 -2.83 32.31 -13.59
N ALA A 602 -3.86 32.61 -12.81
CA ALA A 602 -4.66 31.60 -12.13
C ALA A 602 -6.02 31.50 -12.82
N TYR A 603 -6.46 30.26 -13.03
CA TYR A 603 -7.76 29.94 -13.60
C TYR A 603 -8.57 29.20 -12.53
N GLU A 604 -9.77 29.70 -12.26
CA GLU A 604 -10.62 29.18 -11.19
C GLU A 604 -11.96 28.72 -11.74
N SER A 605 -12.37 27.53 -11.32
CA SER A 605 -13.74 27.04 -11.47
C SER A 605 -14.23 26.59 -10.10
N THR A 606 -15.49 26.90 -9.76
CA THR A 606 -16.02 26.62 -8.42
C THR A 606 -17.30 25.82 -8.48
N LYS A 607 -17.60 25.15 -7.36
CA LYS A 607 -18.86 24.45 -7.12
C LYS A 607 -20.09 25.33 -7.37
N ASP A 608 -20.01 26.62 -7.01
CA ASP A 608 -21.09 27.62 -7.19
C ASP A 608 -21.31 28.05 -8.66
N GLY A 609 -20.59 27.44 -9.60
CA GLY A 609 -20.80 27.68 -11.03
C GLY A 609 -19.87 28.72 -11.62
N LEU A 610 -18.76 29.08 -10.97
CA LEU A 610 -17.69 29.83 -11.62
C LEU A 610 -16.98 28.90 -12.61
N ARG A 611 -16.67 29.39 -13.82
CA ARG A 611 -16.11 28.59 -14.92
C ARG A 611 -14.98 29.37 -15.57
N PHE A 612 -13.73 28.92 -15.40
CA PHE A 612 -12.52 29.55 -15.95
C PHE A 612 -12.37 31.05 -15.65
N ALA A 613 -12.67 31.47 -14.43
CA ALA A 613 -12.36 32.83 -14.01
C ALA A 613 -10.83 33.01 -14.00
N LYS A 614 -10.35 34.00 -14.76
CA LYS A 614 -8.93 34.26 -14.92
C LYS A 614 -8.50 35.43 -14.05
N THR A 615 -7.49 35.23 -13.21
CA THR A 615 -6.81 36.27 -12.44
C THR A 615 -5.32 36.31 -12.79
N THR A 616 -4.69 37.48 -12.67
CA THR A 616 -3.25 37.65 -12.89
C THR A 616 -2.58 37.83 -11.54
N ILE A 617 -1.61 36.98 -11.23
CA ILE A 617 -0.90 36.94 -9.95
C ILE A 617 0.54 37.42 -10.17
N PRO A 618 1.06 38.40 -9.40
CA PRO A 618 2.45 38.81 -9.50
C PRO A 618 3.40 37.76 -8.92
N LEU A 619 4.54 37.51 -9.59
CA LEU A 619 5.61 36.65 -9.09
C LEU A 619 6.61 37.51 -8.28
N SER A 620 6.96 37.04 -7.08
CA SER A 620 7.95 37.68 -6.19
C SER A 620 9.16 36.76 -5.99
N ARG A 621 10.28 37.29 -5.45
CA ARG A 621 11.43 36.48 -5.02
C ARG A 621 11.23 35.94 -3.60
N ALA A 622 11.75 34.76 -3.34
CA ALA A 622 11.84 34.12 -2.03
C ALA A 622 12.29 35.06 -0.91
N PRO A 623 11.58 35.13 0.24
CA PRO A 623 12.15 35.71 1.44
C PRO A 623 13.37 34.90 1.88
N THR A 624 14.44 35.57 2.34
CA THR A 624 15.65 34.92 2.88
C THR A 624 15.51 34.52 4.35
N GLN A 625 14.31 34.62 4.93
CA GLN A 625 14.02 34.32 6.33
C GLN A 625 12.80 33.44 6.47
N ASP A 626 12.90 32.51 7.41
CA ASP A 626 11.83 31.66 7.94
C ASP A 626 10.69 32.55 8.47
N THR A 627 9.58 32.62 7.73
CA THR A 627 8.38 33.32 8.17
C THR A 627 7.43 32.29 8.77
N SER A 628 7.67 31.98 10.03
CA SER A 628 6.79 31.21 10.92
C SER A 628 5.50 31.98 11.29
N ALA A 629 4.83 32.62 10.33
CA ALA A 629 3.66 33.44 10.59
C ALA A 629 2.61 33.38 9.46
N ASN A 630 1.43 32.86 9.84
CA ASN A 630 0.12 32.87 9.18
C ASN A 630 -0.16 31.83 8.08
N ASP A 631 -1.39 31.33 8.12
CA ASP A 631 -2.22 30.48 7.24
C ASP A 631 -2.00 30.45 5.71
N SER A 632 -0.86 30.91 5.16
CA SER A 632 -0.60 30.93 3.71
C SER A 632 0.11 29.67 3.19
N LEU A 633 -0.50 29.04 2.18
CA LEU A 633 0.13 28.00 1.35
C LEU A 633 1.24 28.61 0.49
N LEU A 634 2.48 28.13 0.65
CA LEU A 634 3.63 28.56 -0.13
C LEU A 634 3.93 27.53 -1.24
N LEU A 635 3.79 27.93 -2.50
CA LEU A 635 4.16 27.11 -3.67
C LEU A 635 5.51 27.54 -4.24
N VAL A 636 6.48 26.62 -4.20
CA VAL A 636 7.83 26.84 -4.73
C VAL A 636 7.94 26.16 -6.10
N LEU A 637 8.24 26.93 -7.14
CA LEU A 637 8.45 26.41 -8.50
C LEU A 637 9.95 26.39 -8.82
N ASP A 638 10.51 25.19 -9.01
CA ASP A 638 11.91 25.01 -9.42
C ASP A 638 12.00 24.74 -10.93
N SER A 639 12.13 25.80 -11.72
CA SER A 639 12.24 25.68 -13.17
C SER A 639 13.58 25.10 -13.66
N SER A 640 14.54 24.81 -12.76
CA SER A 640 15.75 24.08 -13.11
C SER A 640 15.52 22.56 -13.15
N LYS A 641 14.44 22.07 -12.52
CA LYS A 641 14.05 20.67 -12.49
C LYS A 641 12.87 20.45 -13.43
N MET A 642 13.20 20.02 -14.65
CA MET A 642 12.21 19.59 -15.62
C MET A 642 12.01 18.08 -15.48
N HIS A 643 10.74 17.65 -15.45
CA HIS A 643 10.36 16.24 -15.38
C HIS A 643 10.02 15.71 -16.79
N GLN A 644 8.82 15.14 -16.97
CA GLN A 644 8.38 14.53 -18.23
C GLN A 644 7.90 15.56 -19.26
N THR A 645 7.89 15.13 -20.53
CA THR A 645 7.18 15.85 -21.59
C THR A 645 5.71 15.45 -21.59
N VAL A 646 4.82 16.43 -21.57
CA VAL A 646 3.38 16.20 -21.76
C VAL A 646 3.07 16.19 -23.25
N TYR A 647 2.58 15.07 -23.77
CA TYR A 647 2.12 14.89 -25.15
C TYR A 647 0.74 15.49 -25.39
N GLY A 648 -0.09 15.52 -24.34
CA GLY A 648 -1.31 16.30 -24.31
C GLY A 648 -2.53 15.54 -23.81
N PHE A 649 -3.69 16.02 -24.25
CA PHE A 649 -5.00 15.63 -23.73
C PHE A 649 -5.94 15.27 -24.87
N GLY A 650 -6.81 14.30 -24.64
CA GLY A 650 -7.73 13.80 -25.65
C GLY A 650 -8.97 13.14 -25.09
N GLY A 651 -9.76 12.58 -25.99
CA GLY A 651 -10.82 11.64 -25.63
C GLY A 651 -11.04 10.59 -26.71
N ALA A 652 -11.83 9.56 -26.42
CA ALA A 652 -12.04 8.47 -27.35
C ALA A 652 -13.20 8.72 -28.34
N PHE A 653 -12.98 8.30 -29.58
CA PHE A 653 -13.94 8.28 -30.68
C PHE A 653 -14.72 6.95 -30.66
N THR A 654 -15.55 6.76 -29.65
CA THR A 654 -16.42 5.57 -29.52
C THR A 654 -17.64 5.65 -30.44
N ASP A 655 -18.32 4.52 -30.65
CA ASP A 655 -19.59 4.48 -31.38
C ASP A 655 -20.64 5.36 -30.71
N ALA A 656 -20.77 5.26 -29.38
CA ALA A 656 -21.66 6.10 -28.59
C ALA A 656 -21.39 7.60 -28.80
N ALA A 657 -20.13 8.04 -28.73
CA ALA A 657 -19.77 9.42 -28.99
C ALA A 657 -20.16 9.84 -30.42
N GLY A 658 -19.87 9.00 -31.41
CA GLY A 658 -20.24 9.24 -32.80
C GLY A 658 -21.77 9.35 -33.01
N ILE A 659 -22.55 8.47 -32.39
CA ILE A 659 -24.03 8.48 -32.45
C ILE A 659 -24.58 9.75 -31.83
N ASN A 660 -24.12 10.09 -30.62
CA ASN A 660 -24.59 11.26 -29.88
C ASN A 660 -24.24 12.56 -30.60
N VAL A 661 -23.02 12.68 -31.13
CA VAL A 661 -22.63 13.84 -31.95
C VAL A 661 -23.51 13.91 -33.20
N LYS A 662 -23.67 12.81 -33.94
CA LYS A 662 -24.48 12.79 -35.18
C LYS A 662 -25.98 13.08 -34.94
N SER A 663 -26.48 12.83 -33.73
CA SER A 663 -27.86 13.14 -33.33
C SER A 663 -28.16 14.64 -33.26
N LEU A 664 -27.13 15.48 -33.10
CA LEU A 664 -27.26 16.92 -33.02
C LEU A 664 -27.38 17.55 -34.43
N PRO A 665 -28.02 18.72 -34.56
CA PRO A 665 -27.93 19.56 -35.76
C PRO A 665 -26.47 19.91 -36.11
N GLU A 666 -26.14 20.04 -37.40
CA GLU A 666 -24.77 20.26 -37.90
C GLU A 666 -23.99 21.35 -37.16
N LYS A 667 -24.62 22.49 -36.88
CA LYS A 667 -23.99 23.57 -36.10
C LYS A 667 -23.60 23.12 -34.68
N LEU A 668 -24.44 22.33 -34.03
CA LEU A 668 -24.17 21.82 -32.67
C LEU A 668 -23.14 20.70 -32.68
N GLN A 669 -23.07 19.89 -33.74
CA GLN A 669 -21.94 18.99 -33.95
C GLN A 669 -20.64 19.80 -33.98
N ASP A 670 -20.59 20.85 -34.80
CA ASP A 670 -19.44 21.73 -34.91
C ASP A 670 -19.06 22.38 -33.58
N ASP A 671 -20.03 22.92 -32.84
CA ASP A 671 -19.79 23.56 -31.54
C ASP A 671 -19.31 22.55 -30.47
N LEU A 672 -19.81 21.31 -30.48
CA LEU A 672 -19.36 20.24 -29.58
C LEU A 672 -17.90 19.86 -29.89
N ILE A 673 -17.57 19.58 -31.14
CA ILE A 673 -16.21 19.19 -31.55
C ILE A 673 -15.23 20.34 -31.28
N LYS A 674 -15.66 21.58 -31.58
CA LYS A 674 -14.89 22.80 -31.29
C LYS A 674 -14.65 23.00 -29.80
N SER A 675 -15.56 22.55 -28.94
CA SER A 675 -15.39 22.63 -27.48
C SER A 675 -14.20 21.80 -27.01
N TYR A 676 -13.88 20.68 -27.65
CA TYR A 676 -12.69 19.89 -27.31
C TYR A 676 -11.44 20.33 -28.09
N TYR A 677 -11.50 20.36 -29.41
CA TYR A 677 -10.29 20.35 -30.25
C TYR A 677 -9.82 21.74 -30.72
N ALA A 678 -10.71 22.73 -30.78
CA ALA A 678 -10.32 24.04 -31.27
C ALA A 678 -9.51 24.82 -30.23
N LYS A 679 -8.69 25.78 -30.69
CA LYS A 679 -7.93 26.71 -29.83
C LYS A 679 -8.81 27.49 -28.83
N LYS A 680 -10.10 27.68 -29.13
CA LYS A 680 -11.06 28.33 -28.21
C LYS A 680 -11.75 27.34 -27.26
N GLY A 681 -11.68 26.03 -27.54
CA GLY A 681 -12.15 24.94 -26.68
C GLY A 681 -11.06 24.48 -25.70
N LEU A 682 -10.96 23.18 -25.42
CA LEU A 682 -9.93 22.59 -24.55
C LEU A 682 -8.57 22.40 -25.26
N ALA A 683 -8.51 22.63 -26.58
CA ALA A 683 -7.32 22.41 -27.41
C ALA A 683 -6.76 20.98 -27.32
N TYR A 684 -7.65 19.97 -27.25
CA TYR A 684 -7.24 18.57 -27.33
C TYR A 684 -6.45 18.28 -28.60
N ASN A 685 -5.39 17.48 -28.45
CA ASN A 685 -4.46 17.09 -29.50
C ASN A 685 -4.21 15.57 -29.53
N MET A 686 -4.94 14.80 -28.70
CA MET A 686 -4.90 13.33 -28.70
C MET A 686 -6.29 12.74 -28.92
N GLY A 687 -6.35 11.47 -29.31
CA GLY A 687 -7.59 10.71 -29.29
C GLY A 687 -7.40 9.21 -29.38
N ARG A 688 -8.31 8.44 -28.78
CA ARG A 688 -8.32 6.97 -28.85
C ARG A 688 -9.41 6.49 -29.79
N VAL A 689 -9.13 5.46 -30.59
CA VAL A 689 -10.09 4.88 -31.52
C VAL A 689 -10.17 3.38 -31.26
N PRO A 690 -11.30 2.87 -30.77
CA PRO A 690 -11.48 1.44 -30.61
C PRO A 690 -11.51 0.71 -31.96
N LEU A 691 -10.77 -0.38 -32.07
CA LEU A 691 -10.85 -1.32 -33.17
C LEU A 691 -12.12 -2.16 -32.98
N ALA A 692 -13.07 -1.97 -33.89
CA ALA A 692 -14.40 -2.57 -33.89
C ALA A 692 -15.29 -2.14 -32.70
N SER A 693 -16.28 -2.97 -32.34
CA SER A 693 -17.24 -2.66 -31.28
C SER A 693 -16.62 -2.70 -29.88
N THR A 694 -17.17 -1.88 -28.99
CA THR A 694 -16.89 -1.91 -27.55
C THR A 694 -18.19 -2.16 -26.78
N ASP A 695 -18.12 -2.11 -25.45
CA ASP A 695 -19.26 -2.00 -24.54
C ASP A 695 -20.12 -0.75 -24.80
N PHE A 696 -19.55 0.31 -25.41
CA PHE A 696 -20.23 1.55 -25.85
C PHE A 696 -20.65 1.54 -27.34
N SER A 697 -20.97 0.36 -27.86
CA SER A 697 -21.59 0.18 -29.19
C SER A 697 -23.06 -0.21 -29.07
N GLU A 698 -23.88 0.00 -30.11
CA GLU A 698 -25.27 -0.50 -30.15
C GLU A 698 -25.37 -2.01 -30.38
N ARG A 699 -24.32 -2.59 -30.97
CA ARG A 699 -24.20 -4.03 -31.24
C ARG A 699 -22.75 -4.48 -31.22
N LYS A 700 -22.55 -5.77 -31.02
CA LYS A 700 -21.26 -6.44 -31.18
C LYS A 700 -20.91 -6.62 -32.65
N TYR A 701 -19.67 -6.36 -33.02
CA TYR A 701 -19.10 -6.65 -34.34
C TYR A 701 -17.57 -6.70 -34.29
N THR A 702 -16.96 -7.45 -35.22
CA THR A 702 -15.54 -7.31 -35.56
C THR A 702 -15.40 -6.91 -37.03
N TYR A 703 -14.17 -6.73 -37.51
CA TYR A 703 -13.89 -6.45 -38.92
C TYR A 703 -13.82 -7.73 -39.76
N ASP A 704 -13.76 -8.92 -39.15
CA ASP A 704 -13.81 -10.20 -39.87
C ASP A 704 -14.47 -11.29 -39.02
N ASP A 705 -15.78 -11.43 -39.16
CA ASP A 705 -16.58 -12.45 -38.48
C ASP A 705 -16.68 -13.76 -39.28
N THR A 706 -15.88 -13.95 -40.35
CA THR A 706 -15.89 -15.17 -41.18
C THR A 706 -15.02 -16.27 -40.57
N PRO A 707 -15.60 -17.40 -40.08
CA PRO A 707 -14.81 -18.40 -39.36
C PRO A 707 -13.70 -19.01 -40.22
N GLY A 708 -12.47 -18.99 -39.70
CA GLY A 708 -11.31 -19.61 -40.32
C GLY A 708 -10.62 -18.77 -41.40
N ASP A 709 -10.99 -17.51 -41.58
CA ASP A 709 -10.32 -16.59 -42.52
C ASP A 709 -8.98 -16.07 -41.95
N LEU A 710 -7.99 -16.96 -41.85
CA LEU A 710 -6.67 -16.64 -41.31
C LEU A 710 -5.90 -15.59 -42.13
N GLU A 711 -6.29 -15.37 -43.39
CA GLU A 711 -5.66 -14.39 -44.28
C GLU A 711 -6.42 -13.06 -44.36
N LEU A 712 -7.52 -12.93 -43.60
CA LEU A 712 -8.33 -11.71 -43.49
C LEU A 712 -8.80 -11.20 -44.87
N THR A 713 -9.28 -12.12 -45.71
CA THR A 713 -9.80 -11.79 -47.04
C THR A 713 -11.17 -11.12 -46.99
N ASN A 714 -11.92 -11.33 -45.90
CA ASN A 714 -13.23 -10.73 -45.65
C ASN A 714 -13.16 -9.52 -44.68
N PHE A 715 -11.95 -9.06 -44.35
CA PHE A 715 -11.76 -7.89 -43.48
C PHE A 715 -12.41 -6.64 -44.07
N ALA A 716 -13.33 -6.02 -43.34
CA ALA A 716 -13.97 -4.77 -43.73
C ALA A 716 -14.29 -3.89 -42.52
N LEU A 717 -14.08 -2.57 -42.66
CA LEU A 717 -14.54 -1.60 -41.68
C LEU A 717 -16.08 -1.64 -41.57
N ALA A 718 -16.59 -1.52 -40.35
CA ALA A 718 -18.02 -1.50 -40.15
C ALA A 718 -18.63 -0.13 -40.47
N ARG A 719 -19.95 -0.09 -40.52
CA ARG A 719 -20.69 1.13 -40.81
C ARG A 719 -20.43 2.19 -39.74
N GLU A 720 -20.31 1.79 -38.49
CA GLU A 720 -20.03 2.65 -37.35
C GLU A 720 -18.69 3.41 -37.53
N ASP A 721 -17.67 2.75 -38.08
CA ASP A 721 -16.38 3.38 -38.38
C ASP A 721 -16.48 4.39 -39.55
N LEU A 722 -17.18 4.01 -40.63
CA LEU A 722 -17.33 4.81 -41.85
C LEU A 722 -18.27 6.01 -41.68
N ASP A 723 -19.37 5.82 -40.98
CA ASP A 723 -20.48 6.78 -40.86
C ASP A 723 -20.37 7.67 -39.62
N LEU A 724 -19.60 7.26 -38.61
CA LEU A 724 -19.48 7.94 -37.31
C LEU A 724 -18.02 8.31 -36.97
N LYS A 725 -17.15 7.32 -36.73
CA LYS A 725 -15.80 7.57 -36.20
C LYS A 725 -14.93 8.37 -37.17
N ILE A 726 -14.79 7.94 -38.43
CA ILE A 726 -13.91 8.58 -39.42
C ILE A 726 -14.34 10.03 -39.72
N PRO A 727 -15.63 10.34 -39.99
CA PRO A 727 -16.06 11.72 -40.17
C PRO A 727 -15.78 12.60 -38.95
N TYR A 728 -16.04 12.09 -37.74
CA TYR A 728 -15.77 12.80 -36.50
C TYR A 728 -14.27 13.08 -36.33
N ILE A 729 -13.41 12.08 -36.50
CA ILE A 729 -11.95 12.24 -36.45
C ILE A 729 -11.47 13.30 -37.44
N LYS A 730 -11.92 13.26 -38.70
CA LYS A 730 -11.54 14.26 -39.71
C LYS A 730 -11.93 15.67 -39.32
N LYS A 731 -13.11 15.84 -38.75
CA LYS A 731 -13.59 17.13 -38.27
C LYS A 731 -12.77 17.62 -37.09
N ALA A 732 -12.45 16.75 -36.12
CA ALA A 732 -11.55 17.06 -35.02
C ALA A 732 -10.17 17.50 -35.55
N THR A 733 -9.54 16.71 -36.43
CA THR A 733 -8.25 17.03 -37.06
C THR A 733 -8.24 18.39 -37.75
N SER A 734 -9.36 18.81 -38.36
CA SER A 734 -9.44 20.14 -38.99
C SER A 734 -9.44 21.33 -38.01
N MET A 735 -9.67 21.07 -36.71
CA MET A 735 -9.77 22.09 -35.67
C MET A 735 -8.56 22.15 -34.74
N VAL A 736 -7.72 21.11 -34.70
CA VAL A 736 -6.50 21.08 -33.90
C VAL A 736 -5.45 22.00 -34.52
N THR A 737 -4.71 22.76 -33.70
CA THR A 737 -3.64 23.67 -34.15
C THR A 737 -2.32 22.96 -34.51
N GLY A 738 -2.23 21.65 -34.25
CA GLY A 738 -1.08 20.78 -34.49
C GLY A 738 -1.53 19.36 -34.89
N PRO A 739 -0.64 18.35 -34.85
CA PRO A 739 -1.04 16.98 -35.15
C PRO A 739 -2.01 16.43 -34.10
N LEU A 740 -3.06 15.74 -34.56
CA LEU A 740 -3.92 14.93 -33.70
C LEU A 740 -3.29 13.54 -33.53
N LEU A 741 -2.80 13.22 -32.35
CA LEU A 741 -2.16 11.94 -32.02
C LEU A 741 -3.24 10.88 -31.76
N LEU A 742 -3.48 10.00 -32.74
CA LEU A 742 -4.47 8.94 -32.62
C LEU A 742 -3.85 7.62 -32.13
N ILE A 743 -4.46 7.02 -31.11
CA ILE A 743 -4.11 5.71 -30.55
C ILE A 743 -5.21 4.71 -30.89
N GLY A 744 -4.89 3.61 -31.57
CA GLY A 744 -5.83 2.51 -31.80
C GLY A 744 -5.76 1.48 -30.67
N SER A 745 -6.88 0.98 -30.18
CA SER A 745 -6.92 -0.08 -29.15
C SER A 745 -8.00 -1.12 -29.48
N ALA A 746 -7.68 -2.41 -29.36
CA ALA A 746 -8.63 -3.48 -29.67
C ALA A 746 -9.31 -4.02 -28.41
N TRP A 747 -10.64 -4.09 -28.43
CA TRP A 747 -11.43 -4.69 -27.36
C TRP A 747 -11.37 -6.22 -27.36
N SER A 748 -11.49 -6.83 -28.55
CA SER A 748 -11.42 -8.29 -28.69
C SER A 748 -11.07 -8.69 -30.13
N SER A 749 -10.51 -9.89 -30.29
CA SER A 749 -10.41 -10.56 -31.59
C SER A 749 -11.75 -11.12 -32.04
N PRO A 750 -11.93 -11.44 -33.33
CA PRO A 750 -13.08 -12.24 -33.79
C PRO A 750 -13.29 -13.48 -32.94
N ALA A 751 -14.56 -13.81 -32.67
CA ALA A 751 -14.93 -14.93 -31.79
C ALA A 751 -14.28 -16.25 -32.24
N TRP A 752 -14.23 -16.50 -33.55
CA TRP A 752 -13.66 -17.71 -34.14
C TRP A 752 -12.14 -17.86 -33.95
N MET A 753 -11.43 -16.80 -33.53
CA MET A 753 -10.02 -16.85 -33.17
C MET A 753 -9.78 -17.21 -31.69
N LYS A 754 -10.83 -17.23 -30.86
CA LYS A 754 -10.75 -17.42 -29.40
C LYS A 754 -11.07 -18.85 -28.97
N THR A 755 -10.46 -19.30 -27.89
CA THR A 755 -10.74 -20.60 -27.25
C THR A 755 -12.20 -20.75 -26.82
N SER A 756 -12.86 -19.65 -26.44
CA SER A 756 -14.27 -19.64 -26.05
C SER A 756 -15.25 -19.54 -27.21
N ASN A 757 -14.77 -19.28 -28.44
CA ASN A 757 -15.61 -18.97 -29.60
C ASN A 757 -16.69 -17.89 -29.30
N SER A 758 -16.33 -16.92 -28.45
CA SER A 758 -17.21 -15.86 -27.94
C SER A 758 -16.46 -14.54 -27.89
N LEU A 759 -17.15 -13.42 -28.16
CA LEU A 759 -16.59 -12.09 -27.91
C LEU A 759 -16.55 -11.75 -26.41
N GLU A 760 -17.45 -12.34 -25.62
CA GLU A 760 -17.64 -12.11 -24.18
C GLU A 760 -16.98 -13.19 -23.30
N GLY A 761 -16.76 -12.85 -22.04
CA GLY A 761 -16.28 -13.75 -20.99
C GLY A 761 -14.84 -14.18 -21.18
N GLU A 762 -14.43 -15.27 -20.52
CA GLU A 762 -13.05 -15.75 -20.64
C GLU A 762 -12.73 -16.16 -22.08
N GLY A 763 -11.49 -15.95 -22.51
CA GLY A 763 -11.02 -16.42 -23.81
C GLY A 763 -9.68 -15.83 -24.20
N VAL A 764 -8.78 -16.71 -24.63
CA VAL A 764 -7.48 -16.36 -25.22
C VAL A 764 -7.49 -16.77 -26.70
N LEU A 765 -6.52 -16.30 -27.48
CA LEU A 765 -6.35 -16.77 -28.85
C LEU A 765 -6.05 -18.27 -28.90
N ILE A 766 -6.52 -18.96 -29.95
CA ILE A 766 -6.28 -20.39 -30.13
C ILE A 766 -4.80 -20.64 -30.46
N GLY A 767 -4.15 -21.47 -29.64
CA GLY A 767 -2.75 -21.85 -29.82
C GLY A 767 -1.81 -21.00 -28.96
N GLU A 768 -0.57 -20.84 -29.43
CA GLU A 768 0.48 -20.08 -28.75
C GLU A 768 1.04 -18.99 -29.68
N PRO A 769 1.68 -17.93 -29.16
CA PRO A 769 2.41 -16.96 -29.99
C PRO A 769 3.33 -17.63 -31.03
N GLY A 770 3.33 -17.10 -32.25
CA GLY A 770 3.95 -17.70 -33.44
C GLY A 770 3.05 -18.66 -34.23
N SER A 771 1.89 -19.05 -33.68
CA SER A 771 0.90 -19.89 -34.38
C SER A 771 0.00 -19.10 -35.34
N ALA A 772 -0.85 -19.82 -36.08
CA ALA A 772 -1.65 -19.23 -37.16
C ALA A 772 -2.60 -18.13 -36.66
N TYR A 773 -3.32 -18.34 -35.55
CA TYR A 773 -4.28 -17.35 -35.03
C TYR A 773 -3.61 -16.09 -34.47
N TYR A 774 -2.46 -16.23 -33.81
CA TYR A 774 -1.67 -15.08 -33.35
C TYR A 774 -1.13 -14.26 -34.53
N LYS A 775 -0.65 -14.92 -35.59
CA LYS A 775 -0.25 -14.24 -36.83
C LYS A 775 -1.41 -13.54 -37.52
N SER A 776 -2.58 -14.17 -37.59
CA SER A 776 -3.79 -13.55 -38.13
C SER A 776 -4.23 -12.35 -37.29
N TRP A 777 -4.12 -12.42 -35.97
CA TRP A 777 -4.41 -11.29 -35.09
C TRP A 777 -3.43 -10.12 -35.29
N ALA A 778 -2.13 -10.39 -35.46
CA ALA A 778 -1.17 -9.35 -35.84
C ALA A 778 -1.49 -8.71 -37.21
N LYS A 779 -1.90 -9.52 -38.20
CA LYS A 779 -2.35 -9.01 -39.52
C LYS A 779 -3.61 -8.14 -39.40
N TYR A 780 -4.47 -8.40 -38.43
CA TYR A 780 -5.70 -7.65 -38.19
C TYR A 780 -5.41 -6.19 -37.85
N TYR A 781 -4.40 -5.93 -37.00
CA TYR A 781 -3.92 -4.56 -36.73
C TYR A 781 -3.35 -3.87 -37.97
N ALA A 782 -2.55 -4.58 -38.77
CA ALA A 782 -2.00 -4.02 -40.01
C ALA A 782 -3.10 -3.65 -41.02
N ARG A 783 -4.13 -4.51 -41.16
CA ARG A 783 -5.32 -4.23 -41.98
C ARG A 783 -6.11 -3.04 -41.47
N PHE A 784 -6.30 -2.92 -40.16
CA PHE A 784 -6.95 -1.76 -39.55
C PHE A 784 -6.23 -0.44 -39.93
N LEU A 785 -4.91 -0.39 -39.77
CA LEU A 785 -4.10 0.78 -40.12
C LEU A 785 -4.16 1.09 -41.63
N GLN A 786 -4.18 0.05 -42.46
CA GLN A 786 -4.30 0.16 -43.91
C GLN A 786 -5.65 0.78 -44.30
N GLU A 787 -6.76 0.23 -43.79
CA GLU A 787 -8.10 0.65 -44.18
C GLU A 787 -8.45 2.06 -43.67
N TYR A 788 -8.18 2.38 -42.40
CA TYR A 788 -8.31 3.77 -41.94
C TYR A 788 -7.42 4.72 -42.73
N GLY A 789 -6.24 4.24 -43.11
CA GLY A 789 -5.30 4.92 -43.98
C GLY A 789 -5.83 5.25 -45.37
N ASN A 790 -6.57 4.33 -45.99
CA ASN A 790 -7.26 4.53 -47.27
C ASN A 790 -8.31 5.64 -47.16
N HIS A 791 -8.88 5.82 -45.97
CA HIS A 791 -9.80 6.91 -45.66
C HIS A 791 -9.11 8.19 -45.17
N GLY A 792 -7.78 8.26 -45.17
CA GLY A 792 -7.01 9.46 -44.81
C GLY A 792 -6.87 9.71 -43.30
N VAL A 793 -7.11 8.69 -42.47
CA VAL A 793 -6.85 8.73 -41.03
C VAL A 793 -5.57 7.95 -40.74
N ARG A 794 -4.65 8.54 -39.96
CA ARG A 794 -3.35 7.95 -39.61
C ARG A 794 -3.21 7.88 -38.11
N PHE A 795 -2.63 6.78 -37.63
CA PHE A 795 -2.42 6.55 -36.22
C PHE A 795 -0.99 6.88 -35.81
N TYR A 796 -0.87 7.50 -34.63
CA TYR A 796 0.39 7.72 -33.95
C TYR A 796 0.83 6.46 -33.21
N GLY A 797 -0.12 5.77 -32.56
CA GLY A 797 0.16 4.59 -31.76
C GLY A 797 -0.93 3.52 -31.79
N LEU A 798 -0.60 2.36 -31.22
CA LEU A 798 -1.50 1.24 -30.98
C LEU A 798 -1.30 0.71 -29.57
N THR A 799 -2.33 0.17 -28.94
CA THR A 799 -2.18 -0.71 -27.78
C THR A 799 -2.26 -2.18 -28.21
N ALA A 800 -1.49 -3.04 -27.53
CA ALA A 800 -1.40 -4.46 -27.85
C ALA A 800 -2.72 -5.21 -27.63
N GLN A 801 -3.50 -4.81 -26.62
CA GLN A 801 -4.81 -5.34 -26.27
C GLN A 801 -5.42 -4.46 -25.18
N ASN A 802 -6.70 -4.07 -25.28
CA ASN A 802 -7.44 -3.43 -24.19
C ASN A 802 -7.74 -4.44 -23.07
N GLU A 803 -7.50 -4.06 -21.83
CA GLU A 803 -7.79 -4.82 -20.61
C GLU A 803 -7.41 -6.31 -20.72
N PRO A 804 -6.15 -6.64 -21.07
CA PRO A 804 -5.72 -8.01 -21.33
C PRO A 804 -5.93 -8.96 -20.15
N THR A 805 -6.11 -8.44 -18.94
CA THR A 805 -6.36 -9.23 -17.73
C THR A 805 -7.84 -9.67 -17.61
N THR A 806 -8.78 -8.90 -18.16
CA THR A 806 -10.24 -9.22 -18.08
C THR A 806 -10.62 -10.46 -18.89
N GLY A 807 -9.85 -10.81 -19.92
CA GLY A 807 -10.08 -12.01 -20.72
C GLY A 807 -9.86 -13.33 -19.99
N PHE A 808 -9.46 -13.31 -18.72
CA PHE A 808 -9.40 -14.47 -17.82
C PHE A 808 -10.57 -14.53 -16.83
N THR A 809 -11.55 -13.62 -16.93
CA THR A 809 -12.69 -13.54 -16.00
C THR A 809 -13.98 -14.07 -16.65
N PRO A 810 -14.58 -15.17 -16.14
CA PRO A 810 -15.77 -15.77 -16.73
C PRO A 810 -17.04 -14.91 -16.64
N ALA A 811 -17.11 -13.99 -15.68
CA ALA A 811 -18.32 -13.21 -15.37
C ALA A 811 -18.48 -11.95 -16.25
N VAL A 812 -17.44 -11.57 -17.00
CA VAL A 812 -17.41 -10.34 -17.79
C VAL A 812 -18.39 -10.42 -18.97
N LYS A 813 -19.26 -9.40 -19.09
CA LYS A 813 -20.33 -9.35 -20.09
C LYS A 813 -20.03 -8.45 -21.30
N TRP A 814 -18.82 -7.93 -21.41
CA TRP A 814 -18.36 -7.13 -22.56
C TRP A 814 -17.29 -7.85 -23.37
N GLN A 815 -16.89 -7.26 -24.50
CA GLN A 815 -15.89 -7.84 -25.39
C GLN A 815 -14.50 -7.83 -24.72
N THR A 816 -13.84 -8.98 -24.67
CA THR A 816 -12.51 -9.14 -24.03
C THR A 816 -11.59 -10.05 -24.84
N LEU A 817 -10.28 -9.96 -24.59
CA LEU A 817 -9.31 -10.96 -25.03
C LEU A 817 -8.15 -11.04 -24.04
N GLY A 818 -7.88 -12.25 -23.55
CA GLY A 818 -6.89 -12.48 -22.49
C GLY A 818 -5.46 -12.53 -23.01
N PHE A 819 -4.56 -11.79 -22.35
CA PHE A 819 -3.11 -11.98 -22.48
C PHE A 819 -2.45 -12.02 -21.10
N THR A 820 -1.71 -13.10 -20.85
CA THR A 820 -0.73 -13.12 -19.77
C THR A 820 0.47 -12.24 -20.14
N ALA A 821 1.28 -11.86 -19.14
CA ALA A 821 2.53 -11.15 -19.38
C ALA A 821 3.46 -11.89 -20.36
N GLN A 822 3.59 -13.21 -20.21
CA GLN A 822 4.40 -14.05 -21.10
C GLN A 822 3.82 -14.09 -22.52
N SER A 823 2.51 -14.30 -22.67
CA SER A 823 1.88 -14.35 -23.99
C SER A 823 1.85 -12.99 -24.69
N GLN A 824 1.73 -11.88 -23.95
CA GLN A 824 1.82 -10.53 -24.52
C GLN A 824 3.24 -10.26 -25.02
N LYS A 825 4.26 -10.57 -24.22
CA LYS A 825 5.67 -10.47 -24.63
C LYS A 825 5.95 -11.27 -25.90
N ASP A 826 5.57 -12.54 -25.92
CA ASP A 826 5.85 -13.41 -27.04
C ASP A 826 5.04 -13.02 -28.28
N PHE A 827 3.80 -12.56 -28.13
CA PHE A 827 3.01 -12.03 -29.24
C PHE A 827 3.67 -10.79 -29.85
N ILE A 828 4.16 -9.86 -29.03
CA ILE A 828 4.90 -8.68 -29.51
C ILE A 828 6.16 -9.09 -30.26
N LYS A 829 6.93 -10.03 -29.69
CA LYS A 829 8.20 -10.53 -30.21
C LYS A 829 8.07 -11.31 -31.51
N LEU A 830 7.13 -12.25 -31.57
CA LEU A 830 7.03 -13.26 -32.62
C LEU A 830 6.05 -12.88 -33.73
N ASP A 831 5.02 -12.10 -33.44
CA ASP A 831 3.91 -11.85 -34.36
C ASP A 831 3.69 -10.35 -34.63
N MET A 832 3.28 -9.56 -33.62
CA MET A 832 2.83 -8.18 -33.79
C MET A 832 3.93 -7.25 -34.29
N GLY A 833 5.09 -7.23 -33.62
CA GLY A 833 6.23 -6.38 -33.99
C GLY A 833 6.75 -6.63 -35.41
N PRO A 834 7.08 -7.90 -35.75
CA PRO A 834 7.47 -8.27 -37.11
C PRO A 834 6.41 -7.94 -38.16
N THR A 835 5.14 -8.30 -37.92
CA THR A 835 4.04 -8.08 -38.88
C THR A 835 3.83 -6.59 -39.17
N LEU A 836 3.82 -5.74 -38.13
CA LEU A 836 3.69 -4.29 -38.31
C LEU A 836 4.88 -3.72 -39.08
N THR A 837 6.09 -4.19 -38.80
CA THR A 837 7.31 -3.76 -39.50
C THR A 837 7.27 -4.13 -40.98
N GLU A 838 6.93 -5.38 -41.30
CA GLU A 838 6.81 -5.89 -42.67
C GLU A 838 5.70 -5.19 -43.46
N ALA A 839 4.61 -4.82 -42.79
CA ALA A 839 3.51 -4.06 -43.38
C ALA A 839 3.82 -2.55 -43.56
N GLY A 840 5.02 -2.08 -43.17
CA GLY A 840 5.43 -0.68 -43.31
C GLY A 840 5.01 0.24 -42.17
N TYR A 841 4.56 -0.32 -41.04
CA TYR A 841 4.12 0.40 -39.84
C TYR A 841 5.11 0.32 -38.67
N GLY A 842 6.38 -0.05 -38.92
CA GLY A 842 7.39 -0.19 -37.86
C GLY A 842 7.72 1.09 -37.08
N SER A 843 7.25 2.27 -37.51
CA SER A 843 7.40 3.54 -36.78
C SER A 843 6.23 3.85 -35.83
N ILE A 844 5.21 3.01 -35.80
CA ILE A 844 4.04 3.23 -34.93
C ILE A 844 4.44 3.06 -33.46
N GLN A 845 3.91 3.91 -32.59
CA GLN A 845 4.19 3.81 -31.16
C GLN A 845 3.33 2.70 -30.55
N LEU A 846 3.92 1.52 -30.35
CA LEU A 846 3.22 0.38 -29.76
C LEU A 846 3.27 0.45 -28.23
N LEU A 847 2.10 0.38 -27.60
CA LEU A 847 1.89 0.41 -26.16
C LEU A 847 1.43 -0.95 -25.66
N ILE A 848 1.87 -1.30 -24.46
CA ILE A 848 1.54 -2.56 -23.79
C ILE A 848 0.70 -2.28 -22.53
N PHE A 849 0.24 -3.34 -21.86
CA PHE A 849 -0.68 -3.28 -20.71
C PHE A 849 -2.10 -2.81 -21.07
N ASP A 850 -2.33 -1.50 -21.31
CA ASP A 850 -3.65 -0.90 -21.63
C ASP A 850 -4.79 -1.44 -20.75
N ASP A 851 -4.57 -1.35 -19.42
CA ASP A 851 -5.48 -1.86 -18.39
C ASP A 851 -5.49 -0.91 -17.18
N SER A 852 -6.46 -1.13 -16.29
CA SER A 852 -6.45 -0.63 -14.92
C SER A 852 -5.88 -1.68 -13.97
N ASN A 853 -5.85 -1.33 -12.70
CA ASN A 853 -5.54 -2.25 -11.61
C ASN A 853 -6.79 -3.03 -11.11
N SER A 854 -7.98 -2.86 -11.71
CA SER A 854 -9.24 -3.26 -11.10
C SER A 854 -10.08 -4.32 -11.77
N SER A 855 -9.66 -4.85 -12.92
CA SER A 855 -10.30 -5.99 -13.59
C SER A 855 -10.43 -7.27 -12.72
N LEU A 856 -9.89 -7.24 -11.50
CA LEU A 856 -9.97 -8.27 -10.47
C LEU A 856 -10.60 -7.80 -9.14
N SER A 857 -11.14 -6.58 -9.02
CA SER A 857 -11.91 -6.17 -7.82
C SER A 857 -13.18 -7.01 -7.64
N GLU A 858 -13.68 -7.64 -8.71
CA GLU A 858 -14.72 -8.68 -8.65
C GLU A 858 -14.23 -10.03 -8.05
N TRP A 859 -12.93 -10.22 -7.81
CA TRP A 859 -12.36 -11.45 -7.24
C TRP A 859 -12.21 -11.45 -5.71
N SER A 860 -12.25 -10.31 -5.01
CA SER A 860 -12.01 -10.33 -3.56
C SER A 860 -12.59 -9.15 -2.79
N ASN A 861 -13.10 -9.46 -1.59
CA ASN A 861 -13.54 -8.48 -0.61
C ASN A 861 -12.37 -7.57 -0.21
N VAL A 862 -12.39 -6.31 -0.66
CA VAL A 862 -11.78 -5.09 -0.08
C VAL A 862 -10.58 -5.31 0.87
N SER A 863 -9.47 -5.82 0.34
CA SER A 863 -8.11 -5.69 0.94
C SER A 863 -6.96 -5.80 -0.08
N ASP A 864 -7.25 -6.02 -1.37
CA ASP A 864 -6.26 -6.42 -2.38
C ASP A 864 -5.75 -5.29 -3.30
N LEU A 865 -5.75 -4.02 -2.83
CA LEU A 865 -5.13 -2.91 -3.57
C LEU A 865 -3.64 -3.15 -3.87
N VAL A 866 -2.95 -3.98 -3.09
CA VAL A 866 -1.51 -4.25 -3.24
C VAL A 866 -1.23 -5.34 -4.29
N CYS A 867 -2.22 -6.16 -4.66
CA CYS A 867 -2.06 -7.20 -5.69
C CYS A 867 -2.19 -6.65 -7.11
N SER A 868 -2.90 -5.54 -7.27
CA SER A 868 -3.14 -4.94 -8.57
C SER A 868 -1.91 -4.23 -9.15
N GLU A 869 -1.13 -3.50 -8.34
CA GLU A 869 0.15 -2.89 -8.75
C GLU A 869 1.16 -3.92 -9.29
N LEU A 870 1.12 -5.16 -8.78
CA LEU A 870 2.00 -6.25 -9.22
C LEU A 870 1.70 -6.74 -10.65
N ILE A 871 0.47 -6.57 -11.14
CA ILE A 871 0.07 -7.01 -12.48
C ILE A 871 0.54 -5.99 -13.51
N PHE A 872 0.33 -4.70 -13.23
CA PHE A 872 0.90 -3.61 -14.03
C PHE A 872 2.41 -3.78 -14.18
N LEU A 873 3.13 -3.93 -13.06
CA LEU A 873 4.57 -4.11 -13.08
C LEU A 873 4.98 -5.43 -13.71
N GLY A 874 4.30 -6.53 -13.41
CA GLY A 874 4.62 -7.84 -13.95
C GLY A 874 4.51 -7.90 -15.48
N ILE A 875 3.38 -7.43 -16.04
CA ILE A 875 3.18 -7.38 -17.49
C ILE A 875 4.17 -6.41 -18.13
N THR A 876 4.27 -5.20 -17.59
CA THR A 876 5.11 -4.15 -18.17
C THR A 876 6.60 -4.52 -18.16
N THR A 877 7.13 -4.95 -17.02
CA THR A 877 8.54 -5.30 -16.90
C THR A 877 8.89 -6.55 -17.71
N GLN A 878 8.05 -7.58 -17.73
CA GLN A 878 8.34 -8.81 -18.50
C GLN A 878 8.44 -8.54 -20.00
N VAL A 879 7.62 -7.64 -20.54
CA VAL A 879 7.70 -7.26 -21.96
C VAL A 879 8.88 -6.32 -22.22
N LEU A 880 9.09 -5.31 -21.37
CA LEU A 880 10.13 -4.28 -21.59
C LEU A 880 11.55 -4.78 -21.29
N SER A 881 11.70 -5.83 -20.49
CA SER A 881 13.01 -6.45 -20.20
C SER A 881 13.47 -7.46 -21.26
N ASP A 882 12.61 -7.93 -22.18
CA ASP A 882 13.03 -8.77 -23.32
C ASP A 882 13.44 -7.88 -24.50
N PRO A 883 14.73 -7.81 -24.88
CA PRO A 883 15.19 -6.90 -25.93
C PRO A 883 14.52 -7.14 -27.29
N ASP A 884 14.09 -8.36 -27.59
CA ASP A 884 13.42 -8.68 -28.85
C ASP A 884 11.97 -8.24 -28.89
N ALA A 885 11.31 -8.12 -27.73
CA ALA A 885 9.99 -7.52 -27.63
C ALA A 885 10.10 -5.99 -27.49
N ALA A 886 10.95 -5.53 -26.57
CA ALA A 886 11.10 -4.13 -26.17
C ALA A 886 11.55 -3.19 -27.31
N LYS A 887 12.21 -3.73 -28.35
CA LYS A 887 12.58 -2.96 -29.56
C LYS A 887 11.37 -2.48 -30.37
N TYR A 888 10.22 -3.15 -30.23
CA TYR A 888 8.97 -2.77 -30.89
C TYR A 888 8.07 -1.90 -30.01
N VAL A 889 8.29 -1.88 -28.70
CA VAL A 889 7.43 -1.18 -27.73
C VAL A 889 7.93 0.24 -27.50
N ALA A 890 7.04 1.23 -27.60
CA ALA A 890 7.35 2.64 -27.38
C ALA A 890 7.04 3.10 -25.95
N GLY A 891 6.06 2.47 -25.30
CA GLY A 891 5.56 2.92 -24.01
C GLY A 891 4.55 1.95 -23.40
N VAL A 892 3.89 2.41 -22.35
CA VAL A 892 2.90 1.64 -21.59
C VAL A 892 1.61 2.45 -21.53
N ALA A 893 0.48 1.77 -21.66
CA ALA A 893 -0.85 2.37 -21.56
C ALA A 893 -1.49 1.97 -20.24
N ILE A 894 -2.11 2.91 -19.53
CA ILE A 894 -2.84 2.68 -18.27
C ILE A 894 -4.26 3.24 -18.35
N HIS A 895 -5.13 2.78 -17.46
CA HIS A 895 -6.46 3.34 -17.20
C HIS A 895 -6.58 3.87 -15.77
N SER A 896 -7.44 4.85 -15.58
CA SER A 896 -7.80 5.41 -14.26
C SER A 896 -9.32 5.45 -14.10
N TYR A 897 -9.84 4.67 -13.15
CA TYR A 897 -11.27 4.58 -12.84
C TYR A 897 -11.55 5.01 -11.40
N THR A 898 -12.83 5.18 -11.06
CA THR A 898 -13.26 5.52 -9.70
C THR A 898 -12.78 4.46 -8.69
N ASN A 899 -11.88 4.86 -7.78
CA ASN A 899 -11.20 4.00 -6.79
C ASN A 899 -10.29 2.91 -7.38
N GLU A 900 -9.93 3.03 -8.66
CA GLU A 900 -9.41 1.92 -9.46
C GLU A 900 -8.36 2.44 -10.47
N SER A 901 -7.17 2.81 -9.98
CA SER A 901 -6.07 3.36 -10.78
C SER A 901 -4.74 2.63 -10.50
N VAL A 902 -3.80 2.72 -11.43
CA VAL A 902 -2.42 2.25 -11.20
C VAL A 902 -1.77 3.14 -10.13
N GLY A 903 -1.15 2.53 -9.12
CA GLY A 903 -0.59 3.28 -8.00
C GLY A 903 0.63 4.13 -8.37
N PRO A 904 0.79 5.33 -7.76
CA PRO A 904 1.90 6.24 -7.98
C PRO A 904 3.29 5.59 -7.98
N THR A 905 3.51 4.75 -6.97
CA THR A 905 4.77 4.05 -6.78
C THR A 905 5.06 3.14 -7.98
N ALA A 906 4.08 2.43 -8.51
CA ALA A 906 4.30 1.54 -9.66
C ALA A 906 4.61 2.31 -10.95
N LEU A 907 3.99 3.49 -11.15
CA LEU A 907 4.27 4.37 -12.29
C LEU A 907 5.71 4.91 -12.24
N ASP A 908 6.16 5.37 -11.06
CA ASP A 908 7.53 5.82 -10.83
C ASP A 908 8.54 4.73 -11.17
N GLN A 909 8.28 3.47 -10.80
CA GLN A 909 9.19 2.36 -11.08
C GLN A 909 9.31 2.02 -12.56
N VAL A 910 8.19 2.06 -13.29
CA VAL A 910 8.22 1.86 -14.74
C VAL A 910 9.01 2.98 -15.40
N HIS A 911 8.88 4.23 -14.95
CA HIS A 911 9.65 5.34 -15.49
C HIS A 911 11.14 5.28 -15.11
N GLU A 912 11.45 5.15 -13.81
CA GLU A 912 12.80 4.90 -13.29
C GLU A 912 13.44 3.69 -13.93
N GLY A 913 12.60 2.85 -14.55
CA GLY A 913 12.98 1.66 -15.19
C GLY A 913 13.15 1.60 -16.66
N PHE A 914 12.32 2.33 -17.35
CA PHE A 914 12.38 2.37 -18.77
C PHE A 914 12.19 3.83 -19.12
N PRO A 915 13.15 4.73 -18.79
CA PRO A 915 13.00 6.17 -18.89
C PRO A 915 12.88 6.64 -20.33
N ASN A 916 13.25 5.78 -21.28
CA ASN A 916 13.04 5.99 -22.71
C ASN A 916 11.67 5.52 -23.21
N LYS A 917 10.84 4.96 -22.33
CA LYS A 917 9.47 4.50 -22.59
C LYS A 917 8.52 5.49 -21.92
N PHE A 918 7.53 5.97 -22.66
CA PHE A 918 6.54 6.89 -22.13
C PHE A 918 5.36 6.13 -21.52
N ILE A 919 4.68 6.75 -20.56
CA ILE A 919 3.46 6.22 -19.95
C ILE A 919 2.29 7.07 -20.44
N LEU A 920 1.24 6.44 -20.96
CA LEU A 920 0.07 7.15 -21.46
C LEU A 920 -1.18 6.65 -20.73
N ASN A 921 -1.92 7.56 -20.08
CA ASN A 921 -3.26 7.24 -19.65
C ASN A 921 -4.17 7.27 -20.88
N THR A 922 -4.67 6.09 -21.25
CA THR A 922 -5.46 5.85 -22.46
C THR A 922 -6.95 5.73 -22.19
N GLN A 923 -7.36 5.71 -20.91
CA GLN A 923 -8.75 5.66 -20.52
C GLN A 923 -8.94 6.22 -19.12
N THR A 924 -9.81 7.22 -19.00
CA THR A 924 -10.36 7.62 -17.71
C THR A 924 -11.87 7.78 -17.83
N CYS A 925 -12.59 7.26 -16.84
CA CYS A 925 -14.02 7.47 -16.69
C CYS A 925 -14.40 7.50 -15.19
N VAL A 926 -15.57 8.09 -14.92
CA VAL A 926 -16.19 8.10 -13.58
C VAL A 926 -17.66 7.71 -13.69
N GLY A 927 -18.17 7.07 -12.64
CA GLY A 927 -19.51 6.47 -12.63
C GLY A 927 -19.48 5.02 -12.17
N SER A 928 -20.64 4.44 -11.81
CA SER A 928 -20.72 3.07 -11.30
C SER A 928 -21.62 2.20 -12.17
N ASP A 929 -21.13 1.01 -12.53
CA ASP A 929 -21.92 -0.05 -13.18
C ASP A 929 -22.98 -0.69 -12.25
N ALA A 930 -22.95 -0.38 -10.95
CA ALA A 930 -23.71 -1.10 -9.95
C ALA A 930 -25.17 -0.63 -9.78
N LYS A 931 -25.53 0.60 -10.19
CA LYS A 931 -26.85 1.21 -9.88
C LYS A 931 -27.43 2.12 -10.98
N PRO A 932 -28.67 1.90 -11.44
CA PRO A 932 -29.35 2.72 -12.46
C PRO A 932 -29.54 4.21 -12.09
N GLU A 933 -29.52 4.54 -10.81
CA GLU A 933 -29.63 5.91 -10.29
C GLU A 933 -28.33 6.73 -10.38
N ASP A 934 -27.20 6.07 -10.67
CA ASP A 934 -25.84 6.65 -10.68
C ASP A 934 -25.26 6.77 -12.11
N LYS A 935 -26.08 6.68 -13.17
CA LYS A 935 -25.61 6.68 -14.58
C LYS A 935 -24.96 8.02 -14.99
N VAL A 936 -25.78 9.06 -15.13
CA VAL A 936 -25.35 10.43 -15.48
C VAL A 936 -25.82 11.38 -14.38
N LEU A 937 -24.87 12.07 -13.75
CA LEU A 937 -25.15 13.04 -12.70
C LEU A 937 -24.89 14.45 -13.21
N LEU A 938 -25.84 14.97 -13.99
CA LEU A 938 -25.73 16.31 -14.59
C LEU A 938 -25.37 17.37 -13.54
N GLY A 939 -24.18 17.94 -13.66
CA GLY A 939 -23.70 18.98 -12.74
C GLY A 939 -23.00 18.44 -11.49
N SER A 940 -22.61 17.17 -11.45
CA SER A 940 -21.83 16.59 -10.35
C SER A 940 -20.48 17.29 -10.19
N TRP A 941 -20.28 17.90 -9.02
CA TRP A 941 -19.00 18.48 -8.65
C TRP A 941 -18.00 17.42 -8.19
N GLU A 942 -18.48 16.41 -7.46
CA GLU A 942 -17.69 15.29 -6.96
C GLU A 942 -16.98 14.54 -8.10
N ARG A 943 -17.70 14.25 -9.19
CA ARG A 943 -17.11 13.63 -10.40
C ARG A 943 -16.02 14.48 -11.05
N ALA A 944 -16.14 15.81 -10.95
CA ALA A 944 -15.13 16.72 -11.48
C ALA A 944 -13.90 16.84 -10.58
N GLU A 945 -14.08 16.77 -9.26
CA GLU A 945 -12.97 16.67 -8.29
C GLU A 945 -12.17 15.39 -8.51
N GLU A 946 -12.87 14.28 -8.74
CA GLU A 946 -12.25 12.99 -9.00
C GLU A 946 -11.41 12.99 -10.30
N TYR A 947 -11.96 13.47 -11.42
CA TYR A 947 -11.19 13.64 -12.66
C TYR A 947 -9.95 14.51 -12.45
N ALA A 948 -10.09 15.63 -11.74
CA ALA A 948 -8.97 16.53 -11.48
C ALA A 948 -7.89 15.85 -10.63
N SER A 949 -8.28 15.08 -9.61
CA SER A 949 -7.37 14.32 -8.77
C SER A 949 -6.59 13.28 -9.55
N ASN A 950 -7.26 12.48 -10.38
CA ASN A 950 -6.61 11.45 -11.20
C ASN A 950 -5.60 12.08 -12.17
N ILE A 951 -5.95 13.19 -12.82
CA ILE A 951 -5.04 13.90 -13.73
C ILE A 951 -3.80 14.40 -12.97
N ILE A 952 -3.99 15.05 -11.83
CA ILE A 952 -2.87 15.60 -11.04
C ILE A 952 -1.94 14.48 -10.57
N GLU A 953 -2.49 13.37 -10.08
CA GLU A 953 -1.72 12.22 -9.63
C GLU A 953 -0.90 11.63 -10.79
N ASP A 954 -1.53 11.32 -11.92
CA ASP A 954 -0.87 10.77 -13.10
C ASP A 954 0.32 11.64 -13.54
N PHE A 955 0.12 12.95 -13.65
CA PHE A 955 1.19 13.88 -14.06
C PHE A 955 2.25 14.12 -12.97
N ASN A 956 1.98 13.82 -11.70
CA ASN A 956 3.02 13.80 -10.67
C ASN A 956 3.89 12.53 -10.75
N HIS A 957 3.44 11.50 -11.47
CA HIS A 957 4.08 10.19 -11.57
C HIS A 957 4.36 9.78 -13.02
N TRP A 958 5.01 10.68 -13.76
CA TRP A 958 5.60 10.45 -15.10
C TRP A 958 4.64 10.10 -16.24
N VAL A 959 3.32 10.19 -16.05
CA VAL A 959 2.37 10.04 -17.15
C VAL A 959 2.52 11.20 -18.13
N ASN A 960 2.54 10.88 -19.42
CA ASN A 960 2.84 11.79 -20.52
C ASN A 960 1.58 12.33 -21.20
N GLY A 961 0.41 11.73 -21.01
CA GLY A 961 -0.82 12.20 -21.62
C GLY A 961 -2.05 11.51 -21.06
N PHE A 962 -3.21 12.10 -21.33
CA PHE A 962 -4.45 11.72 -20.68
C PHE A 962 -5.62 11.70 -21.68
N ILE A 963 -6.37 10.60 -21.69
CA ILE A 963 -7.50 10.38 -22.60
C ILE A 963 -8.77 10.06 -21.82
N ASP A 964 -9.79 10.89 -22.02
CA ASP A 964 -11.14 10.66 -21.53
C ASP A 964 -11.87 9.57 -22.35
N TRP A 965 -12.56 8.64 -21.69
CA TRP A 965 -13.10 7.46 -22.38
C TRP A 965 -14.23 7.80 -23.36
N ASN A 966 -15.15 8.71 -23.02
CA ASN A 966 -16.26 9.06 -23.92
C ASN A 966 -16.40 10.58 -24.06
N LEU A 967 -16.15 11.09 -25.27
CA LEU A 967 -16.28 12.52 -25.56
C LEU A 967 -17.74 13.04 -25.45
N ALA A 968 -18.74 12.17 -25.69
CA ALA A 968 -20.14 12.55 -25.59
C ALA A 968 -21.06 11.35 -25.35
N LEU A 969 -21.82 11.38 -24.26
CA LEU A 969 -22.89 10.42 -23.97
C LEU A 969 -24.25 11.12 -23.97
N ASN A 970 -25.34 10.37 -24.01
CA ASN A 970 -26.68 10.91 -23.79
C ASN A 970 -27.03 10.97 -22.29
N THR A 971 -28.20 11.48 -21.94
CA THR A 971 -28.66 11.57 -20.53
C THR A 971 -28.84 10.23 -19.83
N GLU A 972 -28.79 9.11 -20.55
CA GLU A 972 -28.81 7.76 -19.99
C GLU A 972 -27.40 7.16 -19.85
N GLY A 973 -26.35 7.86 -20.28
CA GLY A 973 -24.96 7.39 -20.23
C GLY A 973 -24.59 6.41 -21.35
N GLY A 974 -25.34 6.39 -22.46
CA GLY A 974 -25.12 5.47 -23.59
C GLY A 974 -25.10 6.15 -24.96
N PRO A 975 -25.35 5.39 -26.05
CA PRO A 975 -25.78 3.99 -26.09
C PRO A 975 -24.70 2.97 -25.67
N SER A 976 -25.12 1.87 -25.03
CA SER A 976 -24.28 0.72 -24.68
C SER A 976 -25.11 -0.57 -24.82
N TRP A 977 -24.60 -1.57 -25.52
CA TRP A 977 -25.25 -2.88 -25.65
C TRP A 977 -25.07 -3.74 -24.40
N ALA A 978 -23.96 -3.57 -23.69
CA ALA A 978 -23.59 -4.34 -22.51
C ALA A 978 -24.28 -3.83 -21.23
N GLY A 979 -24.95 -2.68 -21.30
CA GLY A 979 -25.66 -2.08 -20.17
C GLY A 979 -24.75 -1.34 -19.20
N HIS A 980 -23.54 -0.99 -19.64
CA HIS A 980 -22.65 -0.07 -18.91
C HIS A 980 -23.13 1.36 -19.11
N PHE A 981 -23.06 2.16 -18.06
CA PHE A 981 -23.47 3.55 -18.09
C PHE A 981 -22.48 4.39 -17.32
N LEU A 982 -21.82 5.31 -18.02
CA LEU A 982 -20.80 6.18 -17.46
C LEU A 982 -21.20 7.64 -17.60
N ASP A 983 -20.46 8.52 -16.91
CA ASP A 983 -20.52 9.94 -17.18
C ASP A 983 -19.55 10.36 -18.29
N SER A 984 -19.79 11.53 -18.89
CA SER A 984 -18.88 12.15 -19.85
C SER A 984 -18.80 13.66 -19.67
N PRO A 985 -17.70 14.34 -20.05
CA PRO A 985 -17.59 15.78 -19.85
C PRO A 985 -18.65 16.59 -20.62
N ILE A 986 -19.16 16.05 -21.72
CA ILE A 986 -20.32 16.58 -22.45
C ILE A 986 -21.45 15.55 -22.50
N ILE A 987 -22.67 15.98 -22.18
CA ILE A 987 -23.89 15.15 -22.28
C ILE A 987 -24.85 15.74 -23.31
N VAL A 988 -25.25 14.95 -24.30
CA VAL A 988 -26.28 15.31 -25.29
C VAL A 988 -27.67 15.06 -24.71
N ASN A 989 -28.56 16.05 -24.85
CA ASN A 989 -29.90 15.92 -24.31
C ASN A 989 -30.76 14.93 -25.14
N ALA A 990 -31.82 14.40 -24.53
CA ALA A 990 -32.68 13.41 -25.17
C ALA A 990 -33.35 13.91 -26.48
N THR A 991 -33.50 15.22 -26.67
CA THR A 991 -34.12 15.78 -27.89
C THR A 991 -33.12 16.01 -29.02
N GLY A 992 -31.82 15.87 -28.77
CA GLY A 992 -30.75 16.22 -29.70
C GLY A 992 -30.70 17.71 -30.06
N GLN A 993 -31.34 18.59 -29.30
CA GLN A 993 -31.39 20.04 -29.58
C GLN A 993 -30.41 20.85 -28.73
N GLU A 994 -29.86 20.25 -27.68
CA GLU A 994 -28.90 20.89 -26.77
C GLU A 994 -27.87 19.85 -26.29
N PHE A 995 -26.71 20.33 -25.86
CA PHE A 995 -25.78 19.55 -25.05
C PHE A 995 -25.33 20.33 -23.82
N TYR A 996 -24.87 19.61 -22.81
CA TYR A 996 -24.49 20.12 -21.50
C TYR A 996 -23.00 19.90 -21.29
N LYS A 997 -22.25 20.98 -21.05
CA LYS A 997 -20.89 20.91 -20.54
C LYS A 997 -20.93 20.75 -19.03
N GLN A 998 -20.43 19.62 -18.55
CA GLN A 998 -20.43 19.29 -17.14
C GLN A 998 -19.26 19.95 -16.41
N PRO A 999 -19.29 20.05 -15.06
CA PRO A 999 -18.12 20.46 -14.29
C PRO A 999 -16.83 19.73 -14.68
N ILE A 1000 -16.92 18.45 -15.06
CA ILE A 1000 -15.81 17.63 -15.56
C ILE A 1000 -15.10 18.29 -16.76
N TYR A 1001 -15.86 18.85 -17.73
CA TYR A 1001 -15.29 19.57 -18.88
C TYR A 1001 -14.42 20.76 -18.44
N TYR A 1002 -14.82 21.45 -17.38
CA TYR A 1002 -14.10 22.60 -16.84
C TYR A 1002 -12.93 22.21 -15.94
N ALA A 1003 -12.95 21.04 -15.32
CA ALA A 1003 -11.80 20.45 -14.67
C ALA A 1003 -10.71 20.10 -15.71
N LEU A 1004 -11.09 19.38 -16.78
CA LEU A 1004 -10.20 19.02 -17.89
C LEU A 1004 -9.56 20.24 -18.54
N GLY A 1005 -10.33 21.31 -18.75
CA GLY A 1005 -9.79 22.51 -19.36
C GLY A 1005 -8.82 23.30 -18.47
N GLN A 1006 -8.66 23.00 -17.17
CA GLN A 1006 -7.58 23.62 -16.37
C GLN A 1006 -6.20 23.22 -16.90
N PHE A 1007 -6.11 22.03 -17.51
CA PHE A 1007 -4.86 21.45 -18.00
C PHE A 1007 -4.57 21.79 -19.48
N ARG A 1008 -5.45 22.55 -20.14
CA ARG A 1008 -5.34 22.91 -21.57
C ARG A 1008 -4.08 23.70 -21.96
N TYR A 1009 -3.31 24.15 -20.97
CA TYR A 1009 -2.08 24.94 -21.15
C TYR A 1009 -0.80 24.09 -21.10
N LEU A 1010 -0.92 22.78 -20.86
CA LEU A 1010 0.20 21.86 -20.71
C LEU A 1010 0.61 21.12 -22.00
N GLY A 1011 -0.24 21.12 -23.04
CA GLY A 1011 -0.05 20.36 -24.28
C GLY A 1011 0.23 21.15 -25.56
#